data_AF-J1Q218-F1
#
_entry.id   AF-J1Q218-F1
#
_cell.length_a   1.000
_cell.length_b   1.000
_cell.length_c   1.000
_cell.angle_alpha   90.00
_cell.angle_beta   90.00
_cell.angle_gamma   90.00
#
_symmetry.space_group_name_H-M   'P 1'
#
loop_
_entity.id
_entity.type
_entity.pdbx_description
1 polymer ?
#
loop_
_entity_poly.entity_id
_entity_poly.type
_entity_poly.pdbx_seq_one_letter_code
_entity_poly.pdbx_strand_id
1 'polypeptide(L)'
;MESLKNISNTNSDLLAGVSDIDLTPDLSALSFVMGYTGSGVNLLIRKDNDEYSSSELKNLINSGNSDFHRLGCKIACDESKADPFFFVRYIDDGEHDEHEFGAFIKDHPEAQLHIKTRTAFEAVYLIDGSRKELEDLKQYLGEKKSIKIYRWFTVKKGAYSVGALSKPMSLYRFYSLMGGKKWIAPKPFREKESPIRMLNQDMMPELLYNYVMSQASLDGTTADYAFAVNTSLIGTSISKFLRVDTGFDDNKFISPNLWTCLVGVAGSGKTPATTSALNTFKRFIVPADKAESNYNLKIDNAIAHATERDIKKEVQTAFDEGKVIDPAKIIKTIGKKVKVLNVEEESVASAEMLLLTDFTPAGFNQLLTGKNVPLVVYADEFRQLLNSLNNNLDMRSLLMQSESGNAILSRKIATAQLKTVKDATVTVITSIQPDAYRPHITEAKNGEQGGNDGLLNRFQLTVVNVTPTTEEFQSQKRLYKKKMLSFLNAIDEFISNALTFDGYKVVKLSKEANVKFNRFKQKLNEVQKKDNLNELMQSHLYKNTGTVLKIALVYELVLNYDDDEKAIKDFSKISSKAMVYAIKTMRYLYSHSKSIFDNAESDVHGGAVDLLNRLTNLDPNIAYTASEISQRDWKGFKRDTSKVEQTLKYIENFGYVKSEKLPKKTVWHIHPLLKVVLKF
;
A
#
# COMPACT_ATOMS: atom_id res chain seq x y z
N MET A 1 -6.04 -43.17 -26.92
CA MET A 1 -6.96 -43.63 -27.97
C MET A 1 -7.49 -44.98 -27.44
N GLU A 2 -8.74 -45.41 -27.46
CA GLU A 2 -9.71 -45.23 -28.54
C GLU A 2 -10.11 -43.77 -28.85
N SER A 3 -9.95 -42.91 -27.84
CA SER A 3 -10.35 -41.50 -27.76
C SER A 3 -11.86 -41.26 -27.89
N LEU A 4 -12.42 -40.82 -26.76
CA LEU A 4 -13.49 -39.82 -26.72
C LEU A 4 -14.88 -40.27 -27.20
N LYS A 5 -15.41 -41.35 -26.61
CA LYS A 5 -16.84 -41.46 -26.36
C LYS A 5 -17.09 -42.02 -24.96
N ASN A 6 -18.04 -41.40 -24.27
CA ASN A 6 -18.55 -41.69 -22.93
C ASN A 6 -17.75 -41.08 -21.78
N ILE A 7 -18.05 -39.82 -21.46
CA ILE A 7 -18.77 -39.45 -20.23
C ILE A 7 -19.52 -38.14 -20.50
N SER A 8 -20.83 -38.28 -20.67
CA SER A 8 -21.82 -37.29 -20.29
C SER A 8 -22.01 -37.38 -18.79
N ASN A 9 -21.85 -36.28 -18.05
CA ASN A 9 -22.70 -35.95 -16.91
C ASN A 9 -22.47 -34.51 -16.42
N THR A 10 -23.60 -33.89 -16.09
CA THR A 10 -23.84 -32.77 -15.16
C THR A 10 -23.55 -31.32 -15.57
N ASN A 11 -24.67 -30.66 -15.90
CA ASN A 11 -25.20 -29.43 -15.30
C ASN A 11 -24.53 -28.07 -15.60
N SER A 12 -25.19 -27.32 -16.49
CA SER A 12 -25.45 -25.89 -16.28
C SER A 12 -26.85 -25.55 -16.78
N ASP A 13 -27.79 -25.64 -15.86
CA ASP A 13 -29.12 -25.04 -15.92
C ASP A 13 -29.06 -23.50 -16.05
N LEU A 14 -30.21 -22.95 -16.46
CA LEU A 14 -30.68 -21.57 -16.26
C LEU A 14 -30.09 -20.49 -17.19
N LEU A 15 -30.85 -20.17 -18.24
CA LEU A 15 -31.55 -18.87 -18.37
C LEU A 15 -32.43 -18.89 -19.65
N ALA A 16 -33.72 -19.19 -19.45
CA ALA A 16 -34.77 -19.02 -20.45
C ALA A 16 -35.64 -17.81 -20.06
N GLY A 17 -36.04 -17.03 -21.07
CA GLY A 17 -36.91 -15.85 -20.99
C GLY A 17 -36.09 -14.56 -21.14
N VAL A 18 -36.08 -13.86 -22.27
CA VAL A 18 -37.23 -13.37 -23.05
C VAL A 18 -36.85 -13.32 -24.54
N SER A 19 -37.77 -13.80 -25.37
CA SER A 19 -37.78 -13.76 -26.83
C SER A 19 -38.27 -12.40 -27.38
N ASP A 20 -37.70 -12.03 -28.53
CA ASP A 20 -38.26 -11.23 -29.62
C ASP A 20 -38.58 -9.74 -29.39
N ILE A 21 -37.73 -8.87 -29.96
CA ILE A 21 -37.99 -8.16 -31.22
C ILE A 21 -36.62 -7.90 -31.86
N ASP A 22 -36.34 -8.59 -32.96
CA ASP A 22 -35.31 -8.22 -33.93
C ASP A 22 -35.95 -7.28 -34.96
N LEU A 23 -35.22 -6.23 -35.34
CA LEU A 23 -35.12 -5.70 -36.70
C LEU A 23 -34.11 -4.54 -36.68
N THR A 24 -32.88 -4.93 -36.97
CA THR A 24 -31.76 -4.08 -37.41
C THR A 24 -32.16 -3.09 -38.53
N PRO A 25 -31.37 -2.02 -38.69
CA PRO A 25 -30.76 -1.82 -40.00
C PRO A 25 -29.23 -1.71 -39.91
N ASP A 26 -28.58 -2.59 -40.65
CA ASP A 26 -27.29 -2.46 -41.34
C ASP A 26 -26.13 -1.80 -40.55
N LEU A 27 -25.38 -2.65 -39.83
CA LEU A 27 -24.18 -2.30 -39.08
C LEU A 27 -22.93 -2.39 -39.99
N SER A 28 -22.66 -1.34 -40.77
CA SER A 28 -21.34 -1.12 -41.41
C SER A 28 -20.58 0.06 -40.79
N ALA A 29 -20.81 0.38 -39.51
CA ALA A 29 -20.20 1.52 -38.83
C ALA A 29 -19.24 1.06 -37.71
N LEU A 30 -17.98 1.51 -37.82
CA LEU A 30 -16.89 1.34 -36.85
C LEU A 30 -17.34 1.57 -35.39
N SER A 31 -17.17 0.54 -34.55
CA SER A 31 -17.38 0.59 -33.10
C SER A 31 -16.04 0.88 -32.40
N PHE A 32 -15.95 1.97 -31.63
CA PHE A 32 -14.79 2.28 -30.78
C PHE A 32 -15.17 2.20 -29.30
N VAL A 33 -14.36 1.46 -28.52
CA VAL A 33 -14.43 1.39 -27.05
C VAL A 33 -13.31 2.24 -26.48
N MET A 34 -13.64 3.30 -25.72
CA MET A 34 -12.65 4.10 -25.01
C MET A 34 -12.19 3.40 -23.73
N GLY A 35 -10.90 3.07 -23.64
CA GLY A 35 -10.25 2.62 -22.41
C GLY A 35 -9.56 3.77 -21.69
N TYR A 36 -9.90 4.00 -20.42
CA TYR A 36 -9.33 5.06 -19.59
C TYR A 36 -7.93 4.64 -19.09
N THR A 37 -6.86 5.22 -19.64
CA THR A 37 -5.50 5.14 -19.08
C THR A 37 -5.14 6.46 -18.41
N GLY A 38 -4.69 6.42 -17.16
CA GLY A 38 -4.52 7.58 -16.26
C GLY A 38 -3.53 8.69 -16.68
N SER A 39 -2.98 8.65 -17.90
CA SER A 39 -2.04 9.65 -18.44
C SER A 39 -2.61 10.53 -19.57
N GLY A 40 -3.90 10.43 -19.87
CA GLY A 40 -4.56 11.11 -20.98
C GLY A 40 -5.24 10.11 -21.92
N VAL A 41 -6.39 10.47 -22.47
CA VAL A 41 -7.10 9.61 -23.42
C VAL A 41 -6.48 9.82 -24.80
N ASN A 42 -5.73 8.82 -25.27
CA ASN A 42 -5.36 8.77 -26.69
C ASN A 42 -6.61 8.37 -27.49
N LEU A 43 -6.97 9.20 -28.47
CA LEU A 43 -7.92 8.84 -29.52
C LEU A 43 -7.30 7.71 -30.36
N LEU A 44 -7.70 6.47 -30.10
CA LEU A 44 -7.39 5.34 -30.97
C LEU A 44 -8.21 5.50 -32.26
N ILE A 45 -7.54 5.81 -33.36
CA ILE A 45 -8.12 5.74 -34.71
C ILE A 45 -7.70 4.39 -35.30
N ARG A 46 -8.59 3.38 -35.26
CA ARG A 46 -8.42 2.14 -36.04
C ARG A 46 -8.90 2.39 -37.46
N LYS A 47 -8.04 2.11 -38.43
CA LYS A 47 -8.42 1.84 -39.81
C LYS A 47 -8.40 0.32 -39.98
N ASP A 48 -9.33 -0.19 -40.77
CA ASP A 48 -9.45 -1.59 -41.22
C ASP A 48 -8.26 -2.50 -40.84
N ASN A 49 -8.48 -3.33 -39.82
CA ASN A 49 -7.66 -4.49 -39.40
C ASN A 49 -6.19 -4.31 -38.95
N ASP A 50 -5.61 -3.11 -38.85
CA ASP A 50 -4.25 -2.94 -38.28
C ASP A 50 -4.21 -2.02 -37.04
N GLU A 51 -3.42 -2.42 -36.03
CA GLU A 51 -3.10 -1.62 -34.84
C GLU A 51 -1.81 -0.82 -35.05
N TYR A 52 -1.89 0.51 -34.92
CA TYR A 52 -0.70 1.37 -34.88
C TYR A 52 -0.22 1.61 -33.44
N SER A 53 1.09 1.56 -33.24
CA SER A 53 1.74 1.88 -31.96
C SER A 53 1.83 3.40 -31.72
N SER A 54 1.94 3.81 -30.45
CA SER A 54 2.09 5.22 -30.03
C SER A 54 3.31 5.93 -30.67
N SER A 55 4.33 5.17 -31.08
CA SER A 55 5.52 5.65 -31.79
C SER A 55 5.26 5.97 -33.25
N GLU A 56 4.44 5.18 -33.94
CA GLU A 56 4.13 5.38 -35.35
C GLU A 56 3.21 6.59 -35.57
N LEU A 57 2.27 6.82 -34.65
CA LEU A 57 1.42 8.01 -34.66
C LEU A 57 2.21 9.31 -34.45
N LYS A 58 3.24 9.30 -33.59
CA LYS A 58 4.13 10.46 -33.42
C LYS A 58 4.94 10.76 -34.67
N ASN A 59 5.40 9.72 -35.37
CA ASN A 59 6.14 9.89 -36.63
C ASN A 59 5.24 10.40 -37.76
N LEU A 60 3.97 9.98 -37.82
CA LEU A 60 2.98 10.50 -38.76
C LEU A 60 2.71 12.00 -38.53
N ILE A 61 2.50 12.42 -37.29
CA ILE A 61 2.26 13.83 -36.92
C ILE A 61 3.49 14.70 -37.24
N ASN A 62 4.70 14.20 -36.99
CA ASN A 62 5.94 14.95 -37.23
C ASN A 62 6.40 14.96 -38.69
N SER A 63 5.89 14.06 -39.54
CA SER A 63 6.30 13.93 -40.94
C SER A 63 5.76 15.03 -41.86
N GLY A 64 4.86 15.91 -41.38
CA GLY A 64 4.28 16.99 -42.19
C GLY A 64 3.43 16.51 -43.38
N ASN A 65 3.22 15.20 -43.53
CA ASN A 65 2.40 14.64 -44.60
C ASN A 65 0.92 14.81 -44.23
N SER A 66 0.36 15.87 -44.78
CA SER A 66 -1.03 16.31 -44.69
C SER A 66 -1.99 15.41 -45.49
N ASP A 67 -1.93 14.10 -45.33
CA ASP A 67 -2.92 13.20 -45.92
C ASP A 67 -4.10 12.98 -44.97
N PHE A 68 -5.01 13.95 -45.07
CA PHE A 68 -6.34 14.04 -44.48
C PHE A 68 -7.18 12.77 -44.68
N HIS A 69 -7.79 12.25 -43.61
CA HIS A 69 -8.72 11.13 -43.72
C HIS A 69 -10.15 11.47 -43.26
N ARG A 70 -11.07 11.34 -44.22
CA ARG A 70 -12.52 11.51 -44.10
C ARG A 70 -13.16 10.30 -43.40
N LEU A 71 -13.16 10.23 -42.07
CA LEU A 71 -13.86 9.18 -41.32
C LEU A 71 -14.87 9.80 -40.37
N GLY A 72 -16.11 9.29 -40.39
CA GLY A 72 -17.08 9.58 -39.33
C GLY A 72 -16.79 8.68 -38.14
N CYS A 73 -16.68 9.24 -36.93
CA CYS A 73 -16.37 8.48 -35.72
C CYS A 73 -17.45 8.69 -34.64
N LYS A 74 -17.75 7.63 -33.87
CA LYS A 74 -18.63 7.67 -32.71
C LYS A 74 -17.78 7.75 -31.45
N ILE A 75 -18.00 8.79 -30.64
CA ILE A 75 -17.31 9.02 -29.36
C ILE A 75 -18.30 8.69 -28.24
N ALA A 76 -17.96 7.78 -27.32
CA ALA A 76 -18.85 7.30 -26.25
C ALA A 76 -18.10 7.10 -24.93
N CYS A 77 -18.74 7.41 -23.80
CA CYS A 77 -18.21 7.15 -22.45
C CYS A 77 -18.36 5.66 -22.06
N ASP A 78 -17.39 5.11 -21.31
CA ASP A 78 -17.41 3.73 -20.79
C ASP A 78 -18.57 3.52 -19.80
N GLU A 79 -19.44 2.56 -20.10
CA GLU A 79 -20.69 2.27 -19.37
C GLU A 79 -20.48 1.46 -18.08
N SER A 80 -19.27 0.97 -17.80
CA SER A 80 -18.98 0.08 -16.67
C SER A 80 -18.70 0.79 -15.33
N LYS A 81 -18.70 2.13 -15.29
CA LYS A 81 -18.42 2.93 -14.07
C LYS A 81 -19.70 3.54 -13.49
N ALA A 82 -19.76 3.59 -12.16
CA ALA A 82 -20.94 3.99 -11.39
C ALA A 82 -21.32 5.48 -11.51
N ASP A 83 -20.46 6.35 -12.07
CA ASP A 83 -20.76 7.77 -12.31
C ASP A 83 -20.63 8.14 -13.81
N PRO A 84 -21.56 8.91 -14.41
CA PRO A 84 -21.65 9.08 -15.86
C PRO A 84 -21.02 10.41 -16.29
N PHE A 85 -19.88 10.36 -16.98
CA PHE A 85 -19.39 11.55 -17.68
C PHE A 85 -20.33 11.90 -18.85
N PHE A 86 -20.48 13.20 -19.14
CA PHE A 86 -21.25 13.67 -20.27
C PHE A 86 -20.44 14.61 -21.16
N PHE A 87 -20.69 14.54 -22.45
CA PHE A 87 -20.22 15.53 -23.40
C PHE A 87 -21.21 16.68 -23.48
N VAL A 88 -20.72 17.88 -23.23
CA VAL A 88 -21.49 19.12 -23.42
C VAL A 88 -20.91 19.86 -24.62
N ARG A 89 -21.71 19.98 -25.67
CA ARG A 89 -21.35 20.69 -26.90
C ARG A 89 -21.93 22.09 -26.84
N TYR A 90 -21.06 23.09 -26.84
CA TYR A 90 -21.40 24.46 -27.18
C TYR A 90 -21.31 24.62 -28.69
N ILE A 91 -22.37 25.12 -29.32
CA ILE A 91 -22.48 25.18 -30.79
C ILE A 91 -22.77 26.62 -31.19
N ASP A 92 -21.90 27.19 -32.01
CA ASP A 92 -22.10 28.47 -32.68
C ASP A 92 -22.45 28.21 -34.15
N ASP A 93 -23.71 28.51 -34.51
CA ASP A 93 -24.26 28.25 -35.84
C ASP A 93 -24.03 29.47 -36.77
N GLY A 94 -23.48 29.23 -37.97
CA GLY A 94 -23.19 30.27 -38.97
C GLY A 94 -22.31 29.76 -40.13
N GLU A 95 -22.28 30.50 -41.24
CA GLU A 95 -21.25 30.29 -42.29
C GLU A 95 -19.96 30.95 -41.82
N HIS A 96 -18.96 30.14 -41.47
CA HIS A 96 -17.73 30.61 -40.86
C HIS A 96 -16.48 30.19 -41.64
N ASP A 97 -15.50 31.08 -41.75
CA ASP A 97 -14.23 30.83 -42.45
C ASP A 97 -13.19 30.11 -41.55
N GLU A 98 -11.95 29.91 -42.02
CA GLU A 98 -10.90 29.27 -41.21
C GLU A 98 -10.27 30.21 -40.16
N HIS A 99 -10.26 31.51 -40.41
CA HIS A 99 -9.68 32.50 -39.51
C HIS A 99 -10.57 32.70 -38.26
N GLU A 100 -11.88 32.68 -38.44
CA GLU A 100 -12.87 32.72 -37.36
C GLU A 100 -12.79 31.50 -36.44
N PHE A 101 -12.40 30.33 -36.96
CA PHE A 101 -12.24 29.12 -36.14
C PHE A 101 -11.06 29.24 -35.15
N GLY A 102 -9.98 29.90 -35.57
CA GLY A 102 -8.85 30.19 -34.68
C GLY A 102 -9.21 31.12 -33.52
N ALA A 103 -10.11 32.09 -33.75
CA ALA A 103 -10.67 32.94 -32.69
C ALA A 103 -11.58 32.13 -31.74
N PHE A 104 -12.46 31.30 -32.31
CA PHE A 104 -13.32 30.40 -31.54
C PHE A 104 -12.54 29.47 -30.60
N ILE A 105 -11.42 28.89 -31.06
CA ILE A 105 -10.54 28.07 -30.20
C ILE A 105 -9.95 28.88 -29.04
N LYS A 106 -9.55 30.13 -29.30
CA LYS A 106 -8.99 31.03 -28.27
C LYS A 106 -10.03 31.44 -27.22
N ASP A 107 -11.29 31.54 -27.61
CA ASP A 107 -12.42 31.85 -26.72
C ASP A 107 -12.85 30.64 -25.88
N HIS A 108 -12.59 29.42 -26.38
CA HIS A 108 -12.90 28.16 -25.69
C HIS A 108 -11.65 27.30 -25.40
N PRO A 109 -10.60 27.84 -24.75
CA PRO A 109 -9.29 27.17 -24.66
C PRO A 109 -9.29 25.93 -23.76
N GLU A 110 -10.29 25.80 -22.89
CA GLU A 110 -10.45 24.66 -21.97
C GLU A 110 -11.38 23.57 -22.51
N ALA A 111 -11.91 23.71 -23.74
CA ALA A 111 -12.66 22.64 -24.39
C ALA A 111 -11.71 21.49 -24.76
N GLN A 112 -12.12 20.25 -24.49
CA GLN A 112 -11.30 19.08 -24.80
C GLN A 112 -11.28 18.75 -26.30
N LEU A 113 -12.28 19.22 -27.05
CA LEU A 113 -12.36 19.05 -28.50
C LEU A 113 -12.99 20.29 -29.14
N HIS A 114 -12.39 20.79 -30.20
CA HIS A 114 -12.99 21.83 -31.06
C HIS A 114 -13.35 21.22 -32.39
N ILE A 115 -14.61 21.32 -32.80
CA ILE A 115 -15.11 20.74 -34.05
C ILE A 115 -15.53 21.86 -34.99
N LYS A 116 -14.96 21.91 -36.19
CA LYS A 116 -15.48 22.74 -37.30
C LYS A 116 -16.34 21.89 -38.22
N THR A 117 -17.57 22.30 -38.48
CA THR A 117 -18.43 21.76 -39.54
C THR A 117 -18.64 22.80 -40.64
N ARG A 118 -19.39 22.47 -41.70
CA ARG A 118 -19.73 23.44 -42.75
C ARG A 118 -20.62 24.60 -42.26
N THR A 119 -21.36 24.40 -41.18
CA THR A 119 -22.43 25.32 -40.75
C THR A 119 -22.33 25.72 -39.29
N ALA A 120 -21.29 25.29 -38.58
CA ALA A 120 -21.12 25.55 -37.15
C ALA A 120 -19.70 25.29 -36.67
N PHE A 121 -19.32 26.03 -35.62
CA PHE A 121 -18.20 25.70 -34.74
C PHE A 121 -18.70 25.12 -33.43
N GLU A 122 -17.99 24.13 -32.91
CA GLU A 122 -18.38 23.47 -31.68
C GLU A 122 -17.21 23.32 -30.72
N ALA A 123 -17.47 23.58 -29.45
CA ALA A 123 -16.56 23.30 -28.36
C ALA A 123 -17.18 22.17 -27.51
N VAL A 124 -16.48 21.05 -27.39
CA VAL A 124 -16.92 19.88 -26.64
C VAL A 124 -16.21 19.82 -25.30
N TYR A 125 -17.02 19.78 -24.25
CA TYR A 125 -16.58 19.67 -22.88
C TYR A 125 -16.91 18.30 -22.31
N LEU A 126 -15.94 17.63 -21.70
CA LEU A 126 -16.20 16.42 -20.91
C LEU A 126 -16.43 16.82 -19.46
N ILE A 127 -17.65 16.59 -18.98
CA ILE A 127 -18.10 17.06 -17.66
C ILE A 127 -18.40 15.88 -16.74
N ASP A 128 -17.92 15.99 -15.51
CA ASP A 128 -18.30 15.14 -14.38
C ASP A 128 -19.55 15.72 -13.68
N GLY A 129 -20.61 14.92 -13.62
CA GLY A 129 -21.88 15.26 -13.00
C GLY A 129 -23.01 14.31 -13.38
N SER A 130 -24.09 14.33 -12.61
CA SER A 130 -25.30 13.58 -12.94
C SER A 130 -26.05 14.23 -14.10
N ARG A 131 -26.86 13.44 -14.81
CA ARG A 131 -27.73 13.95 -15.89
C ARG A 131 -28.63 15.09 -15.40
N LYS A 132 -29.17 14.96 -14.19
CA LYS A 132 -30.04 15.95 -13.56
C LYS A 132 -29.30 17.27 -13.32
N GLU A 133 -28.09 17.21 -12.75
CA GLU A 133 -27.25 18.39 -12.52
C GLU A 133 -26.94 19.15 -13.82
N LEU A 134 -26.71 18.42 -14.92
CA LEU A 134 -26.45 19.00 -16.25
C LEU A 134 -27.71 19.55 -16.91
N GLU A 135 -28.87 18.92 -16.71
CA GLU A 135 -30.16 19.43 -17.18
C GLU A 135 -30.56 20.70 -16.43
N ASP A 136 -30.34 20.75 -15.12
CA ASP A 136 -30.52 21.95 -14.29
C ASP A 136 -29.61 23.10 -14.77
N LEU A 137 -28.38 22.78 -15.19
CA LEU A 137 -27.43 23.76 -15.73
C LEU A 137 -27.99 24.55 -16.93
N LYS A 138 -28.80 23.91 -17.79
CA LYS A 138 -29.44 24.59 -18.93
C LYS A 138 -30.34 25.73 -18.47
N GLN A 139 -30.97 25.61 -17.30
CA GLN A 139 -31.84 26.65 -16.73
C GLN A 139 -31.04 27.87 -16.26
N TYR A 140 -29.77 27.68 -15.86
CA TYR A 140 -28.93 28.76 -15.32
C TYR A 140 -28.13 29.53 -16.38
N LEU A 141 -27.85 28.92 -17.53
CA LEU A 141 -27.05 29.53 -18.60
C LEU A 141 -27.85 30.45 -19.56
N GLY A 142 -29.19 30.41 -19.50
CA GLY A 142 -30.07 31.19 -20.37
C GLY A 142 -30.07 30.72 -21.83
N GLU A 143 -30.91 31.31 -22.70
CA GLU A 143 -31.02 31.01 -24.13
C GLU A 143 -29.78 31.46 -24.96
N LYS A 144 -28.57 31.18 -24.49
CA LYS A 144 -27.38 31.29 -25.34
C LYS A 144 -27.31 30.06 -26.27
N LYS A 145 -26.93 30.31 -27.53
CA LYS A 145 -27.03 29.39 -28.66
C LYS A 145 -26.54 27.96 -28.33
N SER A 146 -27.52 27.06 -28.45
CA SER A 146 -27.58 25.60 -28.41
C SER A 146 -26.51 24.77 -27.65
N ILE A 147 -26.52 24.83 -26.31
CA ILE A 147 -25.85 23.80 -25.49
C ILE A 147 -26.58 22.45 -25.60
N LYS A 148 -25.87 21.40 -26.04
CA LYS A 148 -26.41 20.04 -26.15
C LYS A 148 -25.60 19.04 -25.32
N ILE A 149 -26.30 18.18 -24.59
CA ILE A 149 -25.71 17.20 -23.66
C ILE A 149 -25.84 15.81 -24.28
N TYR A 150 -24.74 15.07 -24.30
CA TYR A 150 -24.64 13.76 -24.95
C TYR A 150 -23.92 12.76 -24.05
N ARG A 151 -24.38 11.50 -24.05
CA ARG A 151 -23.59 10.36 -23.56
C ARG A 151 -22.61 9.85 -24.60
N TRP A 152 -22.98 10.03 -25.86
CA TRP A 152 -22.17 9.74 -27.02
C TRP A 152 -22.59 10.66 -28.16
N PHE A 153 -21.67 10.98 -29.06
CA PHE A 153 -21.98 11.75 -30.25
C PHE A 153 -21.13 11.29 -31.43
N THR A 154 -21.61 11.56 -32.63
CA THR A 154 -20.91 11.23 -33.88
C THR A 154 -20.34 12.50 -34.48
N VAL A 155 -19.05 12.46 -34.82
CA VAL A 155 -18.42 13.52 -35.61
C VAL A 155 -18.65 13.22 -37.08
N LYS A 156 -19.31 14.14 -37.80
CA LYS A 156 -19.66 13.95 -39.21
C LYS A 156 -18.41 13.96 -40.10
N LYS A 157 -18.46 13.21 -41.20
CA LYS A 157 -17.43 13.14 -42.23
C LYS A 157 -17.15 14.55 -42.79
N GLY A 158 -15.91 15.02 -42.66
CA GLY A 158 -15.48 16.37 -43.10
C GLY A 158 -15.42 17.43 -42.00
N ALA A 159 -15.61 17.04 -40.72
CA ALA A 159 -15.37 17.93 -39.60
C ALA A 159 -13.90 17.88 -39.14
N TYR A 160 -13.35 19.02 -38.75
CA TYR A 160 -11.98 19.11 -38.21
C TYR A 160 -12.03 19.09 -36.70
N SER A 161 -11.23 18.23 -36.05
CA SER A 161 -11.13 18.19 -34.61
C SER A 161 -9.71 18.49 -34.11
N VAL A 162 -9.56 19.49 -33.24
CA VAL A 162 -8.31 19.79 -32.54
C VAL A 162 -8.55 19.54 -31.05
N GLY A 163 -7.69 18.74 -30.41
CA GLY A 163 -7.74 18.50 -28.97
C GLY A 163 -7.40 17.06 -28.54
N ALA A 164 -7.19 16.87 -27.25
CA ALA A 164 -7.05 15.57 -26.60
C ALA A 164 -8.05 15.51 -25.44
N LEU A 165 -8.77 14.38 -25.31
CA LEU A 165 -9.71 14.19 -24.20
C LEU A 165 -8.92 14.07 -22.89
N SER A 166 -8.87 15.17 -22.13
CA SER A 166 -8.20 15.30 -20.84
C SER A 166 -9.13 14.90 -19.68
N LYS A 167 -8.71 15.11 -18.43
CA LYS A 167 -9.54 14.80 -17.25
C LYS A 167 -10.90 15.51 -17.34
N PRO A 168 -12.02 14.85 -16.97
CA PRO A 168 -13.33 15.47 -16.86
C PRO A 168 -13.27 16.74 -16.01
N MET A 169 -13.94 17.78 -16.48
CA MET A 169 -14.08 19.05 -15.78
C MET A 169 -15.30 18.98 -14.85
N SER A 170 -15.26 19.67 -13.71
CA SER A 170 -16.45 19.78 -12.87
C SER A 170 -17.54 20.62 -13.54
N LEU A 171 -18.80 20.30 -13.26
CA LEU A 171 -19.95 21.11 -13.64
C LEU A 171 -19.79 22.59 -13.26
N TYR A 172 -19.28 22.87 -12.06
CA TYR A 172 -19.10 24.22 -11.55
C TYR A 172 -18.06 25.01 -12.33
N ARG A 173 -16.91 24.39 -12.66
CA ARG A 173 -15.89 25.01 -13.52
C ARG A 173 -16.48 25.34 -14.89
N PHE A 174 -17.17 24.39 -15.50
CA PHE A 174 -17.83 24.62 -16.78
C PHE A 174 -18.83 25.78 -16.71
N TYR A 175 -19.68 25.81 -15.69
CA TYR A 175 -20.63 26.90 -15.47
C TYR A 175 -19.95 28.28 -15.30
N SER A 176 -18.83 28.33 -14.57
CA SER A 176 -18.00 29.53 -14.44
C SER A 176 -17.46 30.01 -15.79
N LEU A 177 -16.93 29.09 -16.60
CA LEU A 177 -16.40 29.38 -17.93
C LEU A 177 -17.46 29.94 -18.88
N MET A 178 -18.68 29.40 -18.81
CA MET A 178 -19.81 29.87 -19.63
C MET A 178 -20.38 31.22 -19.16
N GLY A 179 -19.81 31.85 -18.13
CA GLY A 179 -20.22 33.16 -17.64
C GLY A 179 -21.52 33.14 -16.83
N GLY A 180 -21.85 32.01 -16.20
CA GLY A 180 -23.08 31.85 -15.41
C GLY A 180 -23.21 32.88 -14.28
N LYS A 181 -24.30 33.65 -14.24
CA LYS A 181 -24.43 34.80 -13.31
C LYS A 181 -24.96 34.43 -11.92
N LYS A 182 -25.73 33.34 -11.80
CA LYS A 182 -26.32 32.88 -10.54
C LYS A 182 -25.39 31.90 -9.82
N TRP A 183 -25.49 31.78 -8.50
CA TRP A 183 -24.79 30.72 -7.77
C TRP A 183 -25.60 29.41 -7.84
N ILE A 184 -24.91 28.32 -8.16
CA ILE A 184 -25.45 26.96 -8.06
C ILE A 184 -25.20 26.48 -6.62
N ALA A 185 -26.12 25.69 -6.07
CA ALA A 185 -25.92 25.08 -4.77
C ALA A 185 -24.60 24.28 -4.74
N PRO A 186 -23.69 24.54 -3.78
CA PRO A 186 -22.41 23.84 -3.70
C PRO A 186 -22.59 22.38 -3.29
N LYS A 187 -21.69 21.52 -3.77
CA LYS A 187 -21.59 20.12 -3.34
C LYS A 187 -21.08 20.06 -1.90
N PRO A 188 -21.57 19.12 -1.07
CA PRO A 188 -21.01 18.90 0.25
C PRO A 188 -19.50 18.70 0.19
N PHE A 189 -18.74 19.54 0.90
CA PHE A 189 -17.30 19.40 1.07
C PHE A 189 -16.98 18.35 2.13
N ARG A 190 -17.26 17.09 1.84
CA ARG A 190 -16.90 15.97 2.71
C ARG A 190 -15.47 15.52 2.40
N GLU A 191 -14.74 15.08 3.42
CA GLU A 191 -13.48 14.37 3.21
C GLU A 191 -13.72 13.22 2.23
N LYS A 192 -12.96 13.20 1.15
CA LYS A 192 -13.00 12.10 0.19
C LYS A 192 -12.32 10.91 0.84
N GLU A 193 -13.06 10.19 1.67
CA GLU A 193 -12.61 8.93 2.24
C GLU A 193 -12.33 7.98 1.07
N SER A 194 -11.07 7.72 0.76
CA SER A 194 -10.74 6.39 0.26
C SER A 194 -10.91 5.48 1.47
N PRO A 195 -11.93 4.60 1.51
CA PRO A 195 -12.19 3.83 2.72
C PRO A 195 -10.96 2.99 3.02
N ILE A 196 -10.28 3.34 4.12
CA ILE A 196 -9.14 2.60 4.62
C ILE A 196 -9.70 1.25 5.07
N ARG A 197 -9.17 0.16 4.52
CA ARG A 197 -9.76 -1.17 4.73
C ARG A 197 -9.54 -1.59 6.16
N MET A 198 -10.56 -2.14 6.79
CA MET A 198 -10.43 -2.78 8.11
C MET A 198 -9.90 -4.21 7.97
N LEU A 199 -9.26 -4.72 9.02
CA LEU A 199 -8.90 -6.13 9.13
C LEU A 199 -10.17 -7.01 9.17
N ASN A 200 -10.05 -8.22 8.65
CA ASN A 200 -11.08 -9.24 8.79
C ASN A 200 -10.46 -10.65 8.86
N GLN A 201 -11.28 -11.61 9.30
CA GLN A 201 -10.89 -13.02 9.51
C GLN A 201 -10.34 -13.71 8.25
N ASP A 202 -10.68 -13.15 7.09
CA ASP A 202 -10.33 -13.67 5.80
C ASP A 202 -8.91 -13.31 5.36
N MET A 203 -8.18 -12.50 6.15
CA MET A 203 -6.83 -12.01 5.84
C MET A 203 -5.71 -12.81 6.51
N MET A 204 -5.98 -13.57 7.56
CA MET A 204 -4.94 -14.30 8.30
C MET A 204 -5.48 -15.60 8.90
N PRO A 205 -4.60 -16.52 9.34
CA PRO A 205 -5.02 -17.73 10.02
C PRO A 205 -5.82 -17.45 11.30
N GLU A 206 -6.80 -18.30 11.60
CA GLU A 206 -7.78 -18.11 12.68
C GLU A 206 -7.12 -17.86 14.04
N LEU A 207 -6.09 -18.65 14.40
CA LEU A 207 -5.37 -18.46 15.67
C LEU A 207 -4.80 -17.04 15.80
N LEU A 208 -4.16 -16.54 14.75
CA LEU A 208 -3.58 -15.20 14.75
C LEU A 208 -4.66 -14.12 14.75
N TYR A 209 -5.72 -14.28 13.96
CA TYR A 209 -6.84 -13.33 13.91
C TYR A 209 -7.51 -13.20 15.28
N ASN A 210 -7.92 -14.31 15.87
CA ASN A 210 -8.61 -14.32 17.15
C ASN A 210 -7.73 -13.77 18.27
N TYR A 211 -6.43 -14.11 18.25
CA TYR A 211 -5.49 -13.53 19.20
C TYR A 211 -5.35 -12.01 19.03
N VAL A 212 -5.13 -11.52 17.81
CA VAL A 212 -5.02 -10.08 17.49
C VAL A 212 -6.25 -9.31 17.96
N MET A 213 -7.45 -9.80 17.62
CA MET A 213 -8.70 -9.18 18.04
C MET A 213 -8.83 -9.18 19.57
N SER A 214 -8.52 -10.31 20.23
CA SER A 214 -8.57 -10.42 21.70
C SER A 214 -7.56 -9.55 22.43
N GLN A 215 -6.36 -9.38 21.88
CA GLN A 215 -5.33 -8.51 22.44
C GLN A 215 -5.78 -7.05 22.34
N ALA A 216 -6.21 -6.62 21.15
CA ALA A 216 -6.67 -5.25 20.93
C ALA A 216 -7.87 -4.90 21.82
N SER A 217 -8.84 -5.81 21.92
CA SER A 217 -10.00 -5.70 22.83
C SER A 217 -9.59 -5.52 24.30
N LEU A 218 -8.56 -6.23 24.75
CA LEU A 218 -8.06 -6.15 26.13
C LEU A 218 -7.31 -4.85 26.40
N ASP A 219 -6.49 -4.43 25.45
CA ASP A 219 -5.66 -3.23 25.59
C ASP A 219 -6.49 -1.95 25.40
N GLY A 220 -7.75 -2.05 24.94
CA GLY A 220 -8.58 -0.90 24.58
C GLY A 220 -8.03 -0.17 23.34
N THR A 221 -7.46 -0.94 22.39
CA THR A 221 -6.77 -0.41 21.21
C THR A 221 -7.38 -0.99 19.93
N THR A 222 -6.81 -0.62 18.77
CA THR A 222 -7.22 -1.17 17.48
C THR A 222 -6.56 -2.53 17.20
N ALA A 223 -7.30 -3.41 16.51
CA ALA A 223 -6.75 -4.65 15.96
C ALA A 223 -5.61 -4.40 14.96
N ASP A 224 -5.56 -3.25 14.29
CA ASP A 224 -4.53 -2.89 13.31
C ASP A 224 -3.12 -2.90 13.94
N TYR A 225 -2.99 -2.31 15.13
CA TYR A 225 -1.72 -2.22 15.85
C TYR A 225 -1.28 -3.58 16.38
N ALA A 226 -2.20 -4.32 16.99
CA ALA A 226 -1.94 -5.68 17.43
C ALA A 226 -1.52 -6.59 16.26
N PHE A 227 -2.18 -6.49 15.11
CA PHE A 227 -1.83 -7.22 13.89
C PHE A 227 -0.40 -6.93 13.44
N ALA A 228 -0.05 -5.66 13.29
CA ALA A 228 1.24 -5.25 12.73
C ALA A 228 2.40 -5.70 13.64
N VAL A 229 2.30 -5.46 14.95
CA VAL A 229 3.35 -5.82 15.91
C VAL A 229 3.50 -7.33 16.05
N ASN A 230 2.40 -8.09 16.21
CA ASN A 230 2.51 -9.55 16.36
C ASN A 230 3.02 -10.22 15.08
N THR A 231 2.55 -9.81 13.90
CA THR A 231 3.05 -10.38 12.64
C THR A 231 4.54 -10.12 12.46
N SER A 232 5.00 -8.92 12.82
CA SER A 232 6.42 -8.55 12.83
C SER A 232 7.24 -9.43 13.78
N LEU A 233 6.82 -9.55 15.05
CA LEU A 233 7.53 -10.35 16.05
C LEU A 233 7.57 -11.85 15.72
N ILE A 234 6.49 -12.42 15.19
CA ILE A 234 6.49 -13.80 14.69
C ILE A 234 7.51 -13.92 13.56
N GLY A 235 7.47 -13.01 12.57
CA GLY A 235 8.43 -12.98 11.46
C GLY A 235 9.88 -12.90 11.94
N THR A 236 10.17 -12.04 12.93
CA THR A 236 11.50 -11.92 13.54
C THR A 236 11.94 -13.21 14.22
N SER A 237 11.08 -13.89 14.96
CA SER A 237 11.42 -15.12 15.68
C SER A 237 11.90 -16.24 14.75
N ILE A 238 11.40 -16.28 13.51
CA ILE A 238 11.79 -17.28 12.50
C ILE A 238 12.81 -16.75 11.47
N SER A 239 13.16 -15.46 11.53
CA SER A 239 13.93 -14.75 10.51
C SER A 239 15.36 -15.24 10.31
N LYS A 240 15.93 -15.97 11.26
CA LYS A 240 17.25 -16.61 11.13
C LYS A 240 17.18 -18.04 10.62
N PHE A 241 16.00 -18.67 10.74
CA PHE A 241 15.83 -20.11 10.60
C PHE A 241 15.04 -20.51 9.37
N LEU A 242 14.16 -19.63 8.87
CA LEU A 242 13.35 -19.89 7.68
C LEU A 242 13.68 -18.91 6.56
N ARG A 243 13.65 -19.41 5.32
CA ARG A 243 13.83 -18.65 4.09
C ARG A 243 12.80 -19.04 3.05
N VAL A 244 12.28 -18.07 2.30
CA VAL A 244 11.44 -18.37 1.12
C VAL A 244 12.31 -18.42 -0.12
N ASP A 245 12.19 -19.51 -0.87
CA ASP A 245 12.72 -19.64 -2.23
C ASP A 245 11.58 -19.48 -3.25
N THR A 246 11.79 -18.53 -4.16
CA THR A 246 10.82 -18.25 -5.23
C THR A 246 11.08 -19.06 -6.50
N GLY A 247 12.27 -19.64 -6.66
CA GLY A 247 12.67 -20.44 -7.82
C GLY A 247 12.82 -19.67 -9.13
N PHE A 248 12.80 -18.32 -9.11
CA PHE A 248 12.86 -17.46 -10.30
C PHE A 248 14.12 -16.60 -10.40
N ASP A 249 14.70 -16.21 -9.26
CA ASP A 249 15.94 -15.45 -9.19
C ASP A 249 16.98 -16.38 -8.55
N ASP A 250 17.96 -16.84 -9.33
CA ASP A 250 19.05 -17.71 -8.85
C ASP A 250 19.64 -17.14 -7.55
N ASN A 251 19.47 -17.89 -6.46
CA ASN A 251 20.02 -17.65 -5.12
C ASN A 251 19.45 -16.48 -4.29
N LYS A 252 18.25 -15.95 -4.57
CA LYS A 252 17.60 -14.98 -3.66
C LYS A 252 16.63 -15.64 -2.69
N PHE A 253 17.15 -16.00 -1.51
CA PHE A 253 16.35 -16.41 -0.36
C PHE A 253 15.82 -15.21 0.42
N ILE A 254 14.52 -15.18 0.68
CA ILE A 254 13.86 -14.07 1.41
C ILE A 254 13.66 -14.46 2.88
N SER A 255 14.19 -13.65 3.79
CA SER A 255 13.93 -13.77 5.23
C SER A 255 12.61 -13.07 5.62
N PRO A 256 11.78 -13.64 6.52
CA PRO A 256 10.50 -13.07 6.96
C PRO A 256 10.62 -11.88 7.94
N ASN A 257 11.68 -11.07 7.86
CA ASN A 257 11.83 -9.87 8.67
C ASN A 257 10.91 -8.73 8.19
N LEU A 258 10.06 -8.17 9.05
CA LEU A 258 9.05 -7.17 8.70
C LEU A 258 9.11 -5.98 9.65
N TRP A 259 9.29 -4.77 9.13
CA TRP A 259 9.29 -3.56 9.96
C TRP A 259 7.89 -2.95 10.09
N THR A 260 7.63 -2.34 11.24
CA THR A 260 6.31 -1.87 11.65
C THR A 260 6.33 -0.39 11.98
N CYS A 261 5.35 0.36 11.46
CA CYS A 261 5.11 1.76 11.82
C CYS A 261 3.63 1.94 12.17
N LEU A 262 3.34 2.22 13.44
CA LEU A 262 1.98 2.49 13.92
C LEU A 262 1.68 3.98 13.79
N VAL A 263 0.69 4.35 12.98
CA VAL A 263 0.37 5.75 12.69
C VAL A 263 -0.98 6.12 13.30
N GLY A 264 -0.98 7.08 14.24
CA GLY A 264 -2.21 7.57 14.84
C GLY A 264 -2.00 8.70 15.83
N VAL A 265 -3.08 9.39 16.21
CA VAL A 265 -3.04 10.52 17.14
C VAL A 265 -2.54 10.13 18.54
N ALA A 266 -2.21 11.11 19.39
CA ALA A 266 -1.91 10.85 20.79
C ALA A 266 -3.07 10.08 21.46
N GLY A 267 -2.75 9.12 22.33
CA GLY A 267 -3.77 8.31 23.02
C GLY A 267 -4.43 7.22 22.17
N SER A 268 -4.08 7.06 20.89
CA SER A 268 -4.72 6.05 20.01
C SER A 268 -4.41 4.58 20.36
N GLY A 269 -3.62 4.30 21.42
CA GLY A 269 -3.27 2.93 21.82
C GLY A 269 -2.04 2.31 21.15
N LYS A 270 -1.13 3.09 20.56
CA LYS A 270 0.12 2.57 19.92
C LYS A 270 1.04 1.85 20.92
N THR A 271 1.38 2.53 22.02
CA THR A 271 2.28 2.02 23.06
C THR A 271 1.66 0.81 23.79
N PRO A 272 0.39 0.84 24.28
CA PRO A 272 -0.22 -0.32 24.91
C PRO A 272 -0.24 -1.57 24.03
N ALA A 273 -0.63 -1.45 22.75
CA ALA A 273 -0.65 -2.58 21.81
C ALA A 273 0.76 -3.18 21.62
N THR A 274 1.78 -2.33 21.54
CA THR A 274 3.17 -2.79 21.38
C THR A 274 3.68 -3.47 22.64
N THR A 275 3.47 -2.87 23.82
CA THR A 275 3.87 -3.44 25.11
C THR A 275 3.18 -4.78 25.38
N SER A 276 1.89 -4.90 25.08
CA SER A 276 1.12 -6.15 25.25
C SER A 276 1.66 -7.29 24.37
N ALA A 277 2.01 -6.97 23.12
CA ALA A 277 2.68 -7.91 22.22
C ALA A 277 4.07 -8.31 22.76
N LEU A 278 4.95 -7.34 23.07
CA LEU A 278 6.29 -7.62 23.63
C LEU A 278 6.22 -8.48 24.90
N ASN A 279 5.25 -8.23 25.78
CA ASN A 279 5.02 -9.03 26.98
C ASN A 279 4.62 -10.48 26.69
N THR A 280 3.94 -10.74 25.57
CA THR A 280 3.61 -12.10 25.12
C THR A 280 4.85 -12.81 24.57
N PHE A 281 5.75 -12.07 23.93
CA PHE A 281 7.03 -12.56 23.42
C PHE A 281 8.17 -12.55 24.45
N LYS A 282 7.90 -12.18 25.72
CA LYS A 282 8.95 -11.97 26.74
C LYS A 282 9.92 -13.15 26.93
N ARG A 283 9.50 -14.39 26.69
CA ARG A 283 10.37 -15.58 26.80
C ARG A 283 11.40 -15.64 25.66
N PHE A 284 11.07 -15.09 24.51
CA PHE A 284 11.93 -15.00 23.34
C PHE A 284 12.76 -13.72 23.34
N ILE A 285 12.35 -12.71 24.11
CA ILE A 285 13.06 -11.43 24.22
C ILE A 285 14.03 -11.49 25.39
N VAL A 286 15.32 -11.44 25.08
CA VAL A 286 16.38 -11.43 26.10
C VAL A 286 16.91 -10.01 26.26
N PRO A 287 16.94 -9.47 27.49
CA PRO A 287 17.64 -8.24 27.79
C PRO A 287 19.12 -8.34 27.37
N ALA A 288 19.65 -7.29 26.73
CA ALA A 288 20.99 -7.32 26.14
C ALA A 288 22.10 -7.62 27.16
N ASP A 289 21.92 -7.23 28.43
CA ASP A 289 22.82 -7.48 29.57
C ASP A 289 22.81 -8.95 30.02
N LYS A 290 21.69 -9.66 29.90
CA LYS A 290 21.56 -11.09 30.22
C LYS A 290 21.98 -12.01 29.07
N ALA A 291 22.15 -11.45 27.88
CA ALA A 291 22.43 -12.22 26.69
C ALA A 291 23.69 -13.09 26.89
N GLU A 292 24.82 -12.52 27.30
CA GLU A 292 26.09 -13.25 27.39
C GLU A 292 26.01 -14.47 28.32
N SER A 293 25.37 -14.32 29.48
CA SER A 293 25.12 -15.42 30.41
C SER A 293 24.23 -16.53 29.79
N ASN A 294 23.13 -16.16 29.13
CA ASN A 294 22.26 -17.13 28.44
C ASN A 294 22.97 -17.91 27.33
N TYR A 295 23.90 -17.27 26.62
CA TYR A 295 24.66 -17.95 25.56
C TYR A 295 25.65 -18.97 26.12
N ASN A 296 26.33 -18.63 27.21
CA ASN A 296 27.20 -19.59 27.89
C ASN A 296 26.39 -20.79 28.43
N LEU A 297 25.22 -20.52 29.02
CA LEU A 297 24.28 -21.57 29.45
C LEU A 297 23.84 -22.48 28.28
N LYS A 298 23.60 -21.93 27.08
CA LYS A 298 23.29 -22.73 25.88
C LYS A 298 24.45 -23.61 25.45
N ILE A 299 25.68 -23.10 25.49
CA ILE A 299 26.87 -23.91 25.18
C ILE A 299 26.98 -25.06 26.19
N ASP A 300 26.81 -24.77 27.47
CA ASP A 300 26.87 -25.77 28.54
C ASP A 300 25.78 -26.84 28.37
N ASN A 301 24.54 -26.43 28.06
CA ASN A 301 23.41 -27.34 27.78
C ASN A 301 23.63 -28.16 26.50
N ALA A 302 24.17 -27.57 25.44
CA ALA A 302 24.46 -28.28 24.20
C ALA A 302 25.57 -29.32 24.39
N ILE A 303 26.62 -28.98 25.16
CA ILE A 303 27.68 -29.91 25.57
C ILE A 303 27.08 -31.04 26.41
N ALA A 304 26.18 -30.72 27.33
CA ALA A 304 25.49 -31.70 28.17
C ALA A 304 24.69 -32.70 27.33
N HIS A 305 23.83 -32.22 26.42
CA HIS A 305 23.02 -33.07 25.54
C HIS A 305 23.86 -33.91 24.57
N ALA A 306 24.92 -33.33 23.97
CA ALA A 306 25.83 -34.08 23.12
C ALA A 306 26.49 -35.22 23.91
N THR A 307 26.94 -34.92 25.13
CA THR A 307 27.55 -35.91 26.02
C THR A 307 26.56 -37.01 26.42
N GLU A 308 25.31 -36.65 26.74
CA GLU A 308 24.26 -37.64 27.02
C GLU A 308 24.01 -38.56 25.82
N ARG A 309 23.96 -37.99 24.61
CA ARG A 309 23.73 -38.73 23.36
C ARG A 309 24.87 -39.68 23.04
N ASP A 310 26.11 -39.25 23.23
CA ASP A 310 27.30 -40.08 23.03
C ASP A 310 27.34 -41.23 24.04
N ILE A 311 27.01 -40.97 25.31
CA ILE A 311 26.92 -42.02 26.33
C ILE A 311 25.81 -43.01 25.97
N LYS A 312 24.62 -42.56 25.55
CA LYS A 312 23.55 -43.46 25.11
C LYS A 312 23.98 -44.35 23.95
N LYS A 313 24.73 -43.81 22.98
CA LYS A 313 25.30 -44.58 21.86
C LYS A 313 26.37 -45.57 22.30
N GLU A 314 27.25 -45.19 23.23
CA GLU A 314 28.27 -46.10 23.78
C GLU A 314 27.61 -47.27 24.53
N VAL A 315 26.58 -46.99 25.32
CA VAL A 315 25.81 -48.02 26.04
C VAL A 315 25.10 -48.95 25.06
N GLN A 316 24.45 -48.39 24.03
CA GLN A 316 23.76 -49.19 23.03
C GLN A 316 24.74 -50.08 22.25
N THR A 317 25.87 -49.53 21.80
CA THR A 317 26.92 -50.28 21.10
C THR A 317 27.48 -51.41 21.98
N ALA A 318 27.76 -51.13 23.26
CA ALA A 318 28.27 -52.15 24.18
C ALA A 318 27.25 -53.25 24.48
N PHE A 319 25.95 -52.90 24.50
CA PHE A 319 24.85 -53.87 24.62
C PHE A 319 24.75 -54.74 23.35
N ASP A 320 24.78 -54.13 22.17
CA ASP A 320 24.69 -54.82 20.88
C ASP A 320 25.91 -55.76 20.66
N GLU A 321 27.08 -55.41 21.18
CA GLU A 321 28.32 -56.21 21.15
C GLU A 321 28.42 -57.26 22.27
N GLY A 322 27.40 -57.38 23.15
CA GLY A 322 27.38 -58.34 24.25
C GLY A 322 28.46 -58.13 25.32
N LYS A 323 29.00 -56.91 25.42
CA LYS A 323 30.02 -56.56 26.42
C LYS A 323 29.37 -56.39 27.79
N VAL A 324 30.02 -56.90 28.84
CA VAL A 324 29.58 -56.65 30.23
C VAL A 324 29.82 -55.19 30.55
N ILE A 325 28.73 -54.46 30.77
CA ILE A 325 28.75 -53.05 31.14
C ILE A 325 28.72 -52.95 32.66
N ASP A 326 29.65 -52.20 33.26
CA ASP A 326 29.62 -51.85 34.69
C ASP A 326 28.72 -50.63 34.92
N PRO A 327 27.52 -50.79 35.53
CA PRO A 327 26.60 -49.69 35.77
C PRO A 327 27.20 -48.64 36.72
N ALA A 328 28.05 -49.03 37.67
CA ALA A 328 28.66 -48.11 38.62
C ALA A 328 29.72 -47.22 37.94
N LYS A 329 30.46 -47.74 36.96
CA LYS A 329 31.43 -46.96 36.18
C LYS A 329 30.73 -45.96 35.26
N ILE A 330 29.59 -46.34 34.67
CA ILE A 330 28.72 -45.44 33.90
C ILE A 330 28.13 -44.38 34.80
N ILE A 331 27.49 -44.75 35.91
CA ILE A 331 26.89 -43.79 36.86
C ILE A 331 27.94 -42.85 37.46
N LYS A 332 29.19 -43.28 37.65
CA LYS A 332 30.29 -42.42 38.13
C LYS A 332 30.82 -41.47 37.04
N THR A 333 30.83 -41.91 35.78
CA THR A 333 31.22 -41.08 34.62
C THR A 333 30.13 -40.05 34.31
N ILE A 334 28.87 -40.50 34.33
CA ILE A 334 27.66 -39.68 34.29
C ILE A 334 27.66 -38.73 35.47
N GLY A 335 27.73 -39.20 36.72
CA GLY A 335 27.66 -38.38 37.94
C GLY A 335 28.75 -37.31 38.08
N LYS A 336 29.96 -37.55 37.54
CA LYS A 336 31.01 -36.52 37.46
C LYS A 336 30.72 -35.43 36.41
N LYS A 337 30.08 -35.80 35.29
CA LYS A 337 29.66 -34.84 34.24
C LYS A 337 28.30 -34.18 34.56
N VAL A 338 27.43 -34.87 35.28
CA VAL A 338 26.09 -34.47 35.70
C VAL A 338 26.10 -33.53 36.91
N LYS A 339 27.14 -33.53 37.75
CA LYS A 339 27.27 -32.54 38.83
C LYS A 339 27.41 -31.09 38.34
N VAL A 340 27.67 -30.89 37.04
CA VAL A 340 27.64 -29.58 36.35
C VAL A 340 26.20 -29.20 35.92
N LEU A 341 25.25 -30.14 35.96
CA LEU A 341 23.89 -30.02 35.41
C LEU A 341 22.81 -29.55 36.41
N ASN A 342 23.18 -29.24 37.65
CA ASN A 342 22.24 -28.70 38.66
C ASN A 342 22.23 -27.15 38.68
N VAL A 343 22.43 -26.51 37.53
CA VAL A 343 21.98 -25.13 37.35
C VAL A 343 20.47 -25.24 37.10
N GLU A 344 19.65 -24.59 37.92
CA GLU A 344 18.20 -24.51 37.68
C GLU A 344 17.95 -24.21 36.20
N GLU A 345 17.31 -25.14 35.48
CA GLU A 345 17.01 -25.01 34.06
C GLU A 345 16.04 -23.84 33.83
N GLU A 346 16.53 -22.61 33.81
CA GLU A 346 15.86 -21.57 33.04
C GLU A 346 16.03 -21.95 31.57
N SER A 347 15.05 -22.67 31.02
CA SER A 347 15.04 -23.09 29.62
C SER A 347 15.17 -21.87 28.71
N VAL A 348 16.36 -21.64 28.17
CA VAL A 348 16.63 -20.52 27.28
C VAL A 348 16.05 -20.84 25.91
N ALA A 349 15.13 -19.99 25.40
CA ALA A 349 14.51 -20.21 24.09
C ALA A 349 15.57 -20.32 22.99
N SER A 350 15.45 -21.27 22.07
CA SER A 350 16.26 -21.36 20.86
C SER A 350 16.05 -20.16 19.93
N ALA A 351 14.82 -19.63 19.85
CA ALA A 351 14.46 -18.46 19.03
C ALA A 351 14.60 -17.10 19.75
N GLU A 352 15.74 -16.88 20.42
CA GLU A 352 16.03 -15.61 21.11
C GLU A 352 16.10 -14.41 20.15
N MET A 353 15.59 -13.28 20.61
CA MET A 353 15.70 -11.95 20.00
C MET A 353 16.17 -10.96 21.07
N LEU A 354 16.99 -9.98 20.69
CA LEU A 354 17.42 -8.92 21.61
C LEU A 354 16.60 -7.65 21.38
N LEU A 355 15.92 -7.17 22.43
CA LEU A 355 15.17 -5.92 22.38
C LEU A 355 16.08 -4.74 22.73
N LEU A 356 16.08 -3.74 21.87
CA LEU A 356 16.82 -2.49 22.01
C LEU A 356 15.84 -1.31 21.98
N THR A 357 15.85 -0.51 23.04
CA THR A 357 15.04 0.72 23.13
C THR A 357 15.87 1.99 22.95
N ASP A 358 17.18 1.87 23.20
CA ASP A 358 18.19 2.89 22.94
C ASP A 358 19.49 2.18 22.53
N PHE A 359 20.27 2.82 21.66
CA PHE A 359 21.53 2.28 21.18
C PHE A 359 22.43 3.37 20.62
N THR A 360 23.73 3.24 20.87
CA THR A 360 24.77 3.98 20.12
C THR A 360 25.19 3.18 18.90
N PRO A 361 25.73 3.81 17.83
CA PRO A 361 26.28 3.08 16.70
C PRO A 361 27.32 2.03 17.11
N ALA A 362 28.20 2.36 18.06
CA ALA A 362 29.23 1.44 18.55
C ALA A 362 28.63 0.21 19.26
N GLY A 363 27.69 0.42 20.18
CA GLY A 363 27.01 -0.68 20.89
C GLY A 363 26.17 -1.54 19.94
N PHE A 364 25.48 -0.93 18.99
CA PHE A 364 24.71 -1.64 17.97
C PHE A 364 25.60 -2.55 17.10
N ASN A 365 26.79 -2.07 16.71
CA ASN A 365 27.77 -2.88 15.97
C ASN A 365 28.31 -4.03 16.81
N GLN A 366 28.57 -3.79 18.10
CA GLN A 366 29.03 -4.82 19.01
C GLN A 366 27.98 -5.93 19.16
N LEU A 367 26.70 -5.58 19.26
CA LEU A 367 25.60 -6.56 19.33
C LEU A 367 25.46 -7.37 18.04
N LEU A 368 25.45 -6.70 16.88
CA LEU A 368 25.38 -7.36 15.57
C LEU A 368 26.57 -8.31 15.32
N THR A 369 27.76 -7.97 15.81
CA THR A 369 28.99 -8.76 15.60
C THR A 369 29.26 -9.78 16.71
N GLY A 370 28.64 -9.61 17.88
CA GLY A 370 28.82 -10.47 19.04
C GLY A 370 27.97 -11.72 18.99
N LYS A 371 26.75 -11.65 18.41
CA LYS A 371 25.80 -12.77 18.40
C LYS A 371 24.99 -12.87 17.12
N ASN A 372 24.73 -14.09 16.67
CA ASN A 372 23.88 -14.36 15.52
C ASN A 372 22.38 -14.45 15.89
N VAL A 373 21.87 -13.48 16.64
CA VAL A 373 20.45 -13.39 17.04
C VAL A 373 19.78 -12.19 16.34
N PRO A 374 18.48 -12.25 16.01
CA PRO A 374 17.75 -11.08 15.54
C PRO A 374 17.76 -9.96 16.58
N LEU A 375 17.89 -8.71 16.13
CA LEU A 375 17.69 -7.53 16.96
C LEU A 375 16.30 -6.95 16.71
N VAL A 376 15.59 -6.57 17.75
CA VAL A 376 14.34 -5.82 17.70
C VAL A 376 14.61 -4.42 18.24
N VAL A 377 14.56 -3.43 17.36
CA VAL A 377 14.62 -2.02 17.75
C VAL A 377 13.21 -1.52 17.98
N TYR A 378 12.90 -1.18 19.23
CA TYR A 378 11.64 -0.54 19.60
C TYR A 378 11.85 0.96 19.85
N ALA A 379 11.19 1.79 19.05
CA ALA A 379 11.21 3.24 19.20
C ALA A 379 9.77 3.76 19.27
N ASP A 380 9.29 4.10 20.46
CA ASP A 380 7.91 4.57 20.66
C ASP A 380 7.62 5.88 19.91
N GLU A 381 8.65 6.68 19.62
CA GLU A 381 8.55 7.89 18.80
C GLU A 381 9.52 7.88 17.61
N PHE A 382 8.97 7.52 16.44
CA PHE A 382 9.73 7.40 15.20
C PHE A 382 10.43 8.69 14.79
N ARG A 383 9.84 9.86 15.12
CA ARG A 383 10.45 11.17 14.83
C ARG A 383 11.85 11.29 15.44
N GLN A 384 12.02 10.84 16.68
CA GLN A 384 13.33 10.90 17.35
C GLN A 384 14.33 9.96 16.67
N LEU A 385 13.88 8.75 16.31
CA LEU A 385 14.70 7.80 15.56
C LEU A 385 15.09 8.37 14.18
N LEU A 386 14.15 8.94 13.42
CA LEU A 386 14.42 9.56 12.11
C LEU A 386 15.46 10.68 12.21
N ASN A 387 15.33 11.57 13.21
CA ASN A 387 16.31 12.62 13.44
C ASN A 387 17.70 12.06 13.76
N SER A 388 17.77 11.02 14.60
CA SER A 388 19.03 10.33 14.93
C SER A 388 19.67 9.70 13.67
N LEU A 389 18.87 9.05 12.83
CA LEU A 389 19.34 8.44 11.58
C LEU A 389 19.74 9.47 10.52
N ASN A 390 19.07 10.63 10.45
CA ASN A 390 19.43 11.71 9.55
C ASN A 390 20.80 12.33 9.94
N ASN A 391 21.09 12.39 11.24
CA ASN A 391 22.39 12.85 11.75
C ASN A 391 23.48 11.76 11.69
N ASN A 392 23.12 10.51 11.39
CA ASN A 392 24.04 9.37 11.36
C ASN A 392 23.79 8.45 10.15
N LEU A 393 24.31 8.87 9.00
CA LEU A 393 24.11 8.18 7.72
C LEU A 393 24.64 6.73 7.73
N ASP A 394 25.72 6.45 8.46
CA ASP A 394 26.28 5.10 8.61
C ASP A 394 25.29 4.18 9.33
N MET A 395 24.71 4.64 10.43
CA MET A 395 23.70 3.88 11.18
C MET A 395 22.42 3.70 10.36
N ARG A 396 22.01 4.73 9.61
CA ARG A 396 20.87 4.66 8.70
C ARG A 396 21.06 3.60 7.62
N SER A 397 22.20 3.61 6.95
CA SER A 397 22.57 2.61 5.95
C SER A 397 22.61 1.20 6.55
N LEU A 398 23.17 1.06 7.76
CA LEU A 398 23.25 -0.21 8.47
C LEU A 398 21.87 -0.82 8.78
N LEU A 399 20.95 -0.02 9.34
CA LEU A 399 19.58 -0.45 9.58
C LEU A 399 18.90 -0.84 8.26
N MET A 400 19.04 0.00 7.23
CA MET A 400 18.42 -0.25 5.93
C MET A 400 18.91 -1.51 5.24
N GLN A 401 20.19 -1.88 5.40
CA GLN A 401 20.74 -3.12 4.85
C GLN A 401 20.20 -4.35 5.61
N SER A 402 20.14 -4.27 6.94
CA SER A 402 19.70 -5.36 7.82
C SER A 402 18.18 -5.63 7.80
N GLU A 403 17.38 -4.76 7.17
CA GLU A 403 15.94 -5.00 6.94
C GLU A 403 15.68 -6.30 6.16
N SER A 404 16.53 -6.60 5.18
CA SER A 404 16.40 -7.78 4.34
C SER A 404 16.49 -9.11 5.12
N GLY A 405 17.14 -9.10 6.29
CA GLY A 405 17.41 -10.29 7.10
C GLY A 405 18.45 -11.26 6.52
N ASN A 406 19.03 -10.94 5.36
CA ASN A 406 20.07 -11.73 4.70
C ASN A 406 21.33 -10.91 4.37
N ALA A 407 21.48 -9.73 4.97
CA ALA A 407 22.60 -8.85 4.70
C ALA A 407 23.92 -9.43 5.24
N ILE A 408 24.96 -9.31 4.42
CA ILE A 408 26.35 -9.61 4.79
C ILE A 408 27.05 -8.27 5.08
N LEU A 409 27.50 -8.08 6.32
CA LEU A 409 28.09 -6.82 6.77
C LEU A 409 29.52 -7.06 7.26
N SER A 410 30.51 -6.42 6.63
CA SER A 410 31.91 -6.45 7.08
C SER A 410 32.21 -5.24 7.95
N ARG A 411 32.58 -5.45 9.21
CA ARG A 411 32.77 -4.39 10.21
C ARG A 411 34.16 -4.44 10.84
N LYS A 412 34.82 -3.29 10.91
CA LYS A 412 35.99 -3.09 11.78
C LYS A 412 35.50 -2.80 13.19
N ILE A 413 35.88 -3.64 14.14
CA ILE A 413 35.66 -3.40 15.56
C ILE A 413 36.88 -2.63 16.10
N ALA A 414 36.69 -1.84 17.16
CA ALA A 414 37.75 -1.01 17.76
C ALA A 414 39.05 -1.78 18.10
N THR A 415 38.98 -3.12 18.24
CA THR A 415 40.10 -4.05 18.48
C THR A 415 40.76 -4.60 17.20
N ALA A 416 40.60 -3.92 16.06
CA ALA A 416 41.29 -4.16 14.77
C ALA A 416 40.93 -5.43 13.96
N GLN A 417 40.17 -6.39 14.49
CA GLN A 417 39.70 -7.53 13.68
C GLN A 417 38.46 -7.15 12.85
N LEU A 418 38.53 -7.41 11.53
CA LEU A 418 37.39 -7.33 10.63
C LEU A 418 36.46 -8.52 10.92
N LYS A 419 35.23 -8.26 11.37
CA LYS A 419 34.21 -9.30 11.54
C LYS A 419 33.16 -9.19 10.44
N THR A 420 32.80 -10.33 9.87
CA THR A 420 31.70 -10.43 8.91
C THR A 420 30.47 -10.98 9.62
N VAL A 421 29.41 -10.17 9.67
CA VAL A 421 28.09 -10.58 10.14
C VAL A 421 27.33 -11.12 8.94
N LYS A 422 26.92 -12.39 9.00
CA LYS A 422 26.01 -12.99 8.01
C LYS A 422 24.58 -12.89 8.52
N ASP A 423 23.63 -12.81 7.59
CA ASP A 423 22.19 -12.77 7.87
C ASP A 423 21.80 -11.66 8.87
N ALA A 424 22.46 -10.50 8.82
CA ALA A 424 22.17 -9.42 9.76
C ALA A 424 20.67 -9.07 9.71
N THR A 425 19.99 -9.32 10.81
CA THR A 425 18.53 -9.20 10.92
C THR A 425 18.21 -8.20 12.01
N VAL A 426 17.64 -7.08 11.60
CA VAL A 426 17.15 -6.06 12.52
C VAL A 426 15.70 -5.79 12.16
N THR A 427 14.81 -5.93 13.12
CA THR A 427 13.41 -5.56 13.01
C THR A 427 13.21 -4.22 13.70
N VAL A 428 12.54 -3.28 13.05
CA VAL A 428 12.18 -1.99 13.67
C VAL A 428 10.68 -1.97 13.92
N ILE A 429 10.29 -1.74 15.18
CA ILE A 429 8.91 -1.50 15.61
C ILE A 429 8.85 -0.07 16.11
N THR A 430 8.05 0.76 15.45
CA THR A 430 7.97 2.17 15.80
C THR A 430 6.55 2.73 15.68
N SER A 431 6.37 3.94 16.22
CA SER A 431 5.08 4.62 16.29
C SER A 431 5.26 6.10 15.97
N ILE A 432 4.30 6.72 15.29
CA ILE A 432 4.35 8.15 14.93
C ILE A 432 2.96 8.75 14.86
N GLN A 433 2.87 10.06 15.12
CA GLN A 433 1.66 10.84 14.87
C GLN A 433 1.62 11.32 13.42
N PRO A 434 0.43 11.40 12.78
CA PRO A 434 0.31 11.86 11.39
C PRO A 434 1.00 13.21 11.12
N ASP A 435 0.82 14.19 12.02
CA ASP A 435 1.42 15.53 11.88
C ASP A 435 2.94 15.52 12.01
N ALA A 436 3.49 14.64 12.85
CA ALA A 436 4.93 14.44 12.96
C ALA A 436 5.50 13.68 11.76
N TYR A 437 4.69 12.86 11.08
CA TYR A 437 5.13 12.06 9.94
C TYR A 437 5.14 12.85 8.62
N ARG A 438 4.15 13.73 8.44
CA ARG A 438 3.96 14.57 7.23
C ARG A 438 5.23 15.26 6.72
N PRO A 439 6.05 15.94 7.56
CA PRO A 439 7.27 16.59 7.09
C PRO A 439 8.25 15.60 6.43
N HIS A 440 8.46 14.43 7.05
CA HIS A 440 9.37 13.40 6.53
C HIS A 440 8.83 12.75 5.24
N ILE A 441 7.50 12.59 5.12
CA ILE A 441 6.87 12.14 3.88
C ILE A 441 7.05 13.18 2.76
N THR A 442 6.91 14.46 3.09
CA THR A 442 7.07 15.57 2.13
C THR A 442 8.52 15.66 1.64
N GLU A 443 9.48 15.58 2.56
CA GLU A 443 10.92 15.53 2.26
C GLU A 443 11.25 14.35 1.34
N ALA A 444 10.71 13.16 1.65
CA ALA A 444 10.90 11.97 0.82
C ALA A 444 10.27 12.09 -0.59
N LYS A 445 9.14 12.80 -0.72
CA LYS A 445 8.50 13.07 -2.02
C LYS A 445 9.27 14.08 -2.87
N ASN A 446 9.82 15.12 -2.25
CA ASN A 446 10.51 16.19 -2.96
C ASN A 446 11.97 15.84 -3.29
N GLY A 447 12.50 14.73 -2.77
CA GLY A 447 13.90 14.34 -2.96
C GLY A 447 14.89 15.24 -2.23
N GLU A 448 14.43 16.03 -1.26
CA GLU A 448 15.26 16.93 -0.47
C GLU A 448 16.03 16.13 0.61
N GLN A 449 17.28 16.53 0.89
CA GLN A 449 18.12 16.06 2.01
C GLN A 449 18.14 14.54 2.31
N GLY A 450 18.23 13.68 1.28
CA GLY A 450 18.35 12.22 1.50
C GLY A 450 17.04 11.54 1.93
N GLY A 451 15.90 12.23 1.84
CA GLY A 451 14.58 11.67 2.15
C GLY A 451 14.12 10.54 1.21
N ASN A 452 14.63 10.49 -0.03
CA ASN A 452 14.27 9.50 -1.05
C ASN A 452 15.26 8.32 -1.14
N ASP A 453 15.78 7.85 -0.01
CA ASP A 453 16.69 6.69 0.05
C ASP A 453 15.96 5.36 0.29
N GLY A 454 14.64 5.42 0.46
CA GLY A 454 13.78 4.27 0.67
C GLY A 454 13.72 3.77 2.11
N LEU A 455 14.15 4.55 3.12
CA LEU A 455 13.95 4.18 4.54
C LEU A 455 12.46 4.03 4.86
N LEU A 456 11.63 5.03 4.53
CA LEU A 456 10.19 4.97 4.82
C LEU A 456 9.51 3.79 4.13
N ASN A 457 9.97 3.43 2.92
CA ASN A 457 9.44 2.31 2.16
C ASN A 457 9.74 0.94 2.81
N ARG A 458 10.69 0.87 3.75
CA ARG A 458 11.00 -0.35 4.50
C ARG A 458 10.02 -0.65 5.63
N PHE A 459 9.19 0.30 6.04
CA PHE A 459 8.13 0.02 7.02
C PHE A 459 6.94 -0.64 6.31
N GLN A 460 7.04 -1.95 6.05
CA GLN A 460 6.04 -2.67 5.25
C GLN A 460 4.71 -2.83 5.99
N LEU A 461 4.76 -2.92 7.32
CA LEU A 461 3.59 -2.97 8.19
C LEU A 461 3.30 -1.56 8.73
N THR A 462 3.06 -0.62 7.84
CA THR A 462 2.59 0.72 8.21
C THR A 462 1.07 0.72 8.30
N VAL A 463 0.51 0.99 9.49
CA VAL A 463 -0.93 0.87 9.75
C VAL A 463 -1.51 2.06 10.50
N VAL A 464 -2.75 2.42 10.17
CA VAL A 464 -3.60 3.38 10.90
C VAL A 464 -4.65 2.66 11.73
N ASN A 465 -5.21 3.32 12.75
CA ASN A 465 -6.24 2.77 13.63
C ASN A 465 -7.66 2.93 13.05
N VAL A 466 -8.13 1.94 12.29
CA VAL A 466 -9.45 1.94 11.65
C VAL A 466 -10.31 0.75 12.02
N THR A 467 -9.72 -0.36 12.49
CA THR A 467 -10.45 -1.59 12.81
C THR A 467 -10.87 -1.60 14.30
N PRO A 468 -12.16 -1.40 14.61
CA PRO A 468 -12.63 -1.50 15.99
C PRO A 468 -12.67 -2.96 16.44
N THR A 469 -12.71 -3.15 17.75
CA THR A 469 -12.88 -4.47 18.38
C THR A 469 -14.24 -4.60 19.05
N THR A 470 -14.75 -5.82 19.18
CA THR A 470 -16.01 -6.12 19.86
C THR A 470 -15.80 -6.65 21.28
N GLU A 471 -16.85 -6.61 22.10
CA GLU A 471 -16.85 -7.17 23.47
C GLU A 471 -16.67 -8.69 23.50
N GLU A 472 -17.12 -9.39 22.45
CA GLU A 472 -16.99 -10.85 22.32
C GLU A 472 -15.54 -11.33 22.56
N PHE A 473 -14.58 -10.65 21.93
CA PHE A 473 -13.16 -10.99 22.04
C PHE A 473 -12.56 -10.69 23.42
N GLN A 474 -13.15 -9.78 24.21
CA GLN A 474 -12.72 -9.55 25.60
C GLN A 474 -12.99 -10.78 26.48
N SER A 475 -14.12 -11.46 26.26
CA SER A 475 -14.51 -12.63 27.05
C SER A 475 -13.56 -13.82 26.82
N GLN A 476 -12.99 -13.94 25.62
CA GLN A 476 -12.15 -15.07 25.20
C GLN A 476 -10.63 -14.78 25.30
N LYS A 477 -10.23 -13.60 25.81
CA LYS A 477 -8.83 -13.17 25.88
C LYS A 477 -7.86 -14.17 26.52
N ARG A 478 -8.29 -14.82 27.61
CA ARG A 478 -7.43 -15.77 28.34
C ARG A 478 -7.17 -17.04 27.51
N LEU A 479 -8.18 -17.48 26.76
CA LEU A 479 -8.08 -18.63 25.87
C LEU A 479 -7.07 -18.36 24.76
N TYR A 480 -7.26 -17.29 24.00
CA TYR A 480 -6.39 -16.99 22.86
C TYR A 480 -4.97 -16.61 23.26
N LYS A 481 -4.79 -15.92 24.40
CA LYS A 481 -3.45 -15.71 24.96
C LYS A 481 -2.74 -17.03 25.30
N LYS A 482 -3.45 -17.99 25.89
CA LYS A 482 -2.89 -19.32 26.17
C LYS A 482 -2.53 -20.07 24.89
N LYS A 483 -3.39 -20.05 23.88
CA LYS A 483 -3.11 -20.67 22.57
C LYS A 483 -1.92 -20.03 21.88
N MET A 484 -1.83 -18.69 21.86
CA MET A 484 -0.69 -17.97 21.29
C MET A 484 0.61 -18.30 22.01
N LEU A 485 0.62 -18.31 23.36
CA LEU A 485 1.81 -18.72 24.12
C LEU A 485 2.24 -20.15 23.80
N SER A 486 1.28 -21.07 23.62
CA SER A 486 1.59 -22.43 23.24
C SER A 486 2.14 -22.53 21.82
N PHE A 487 1.60 -21.77 20.87
CA PHE A 487 2.14 -21.66 19.52
C PHE A 487 3.57 -21.12 19.53
N LEU A 488 3.83 -20.05 20.27
CA LEU A 488 5.18 -19.50 20.39
C LEU A 488 6.15 -20.52 20.99
N ASN A 489 5.75 -21.28 22.01
CA ASN A 489 6.58 -22.36 22.55
C ASN A 489 6.88 -23.44 21.50
N ALA A 490 5.90 -23.78 20.64
CA ALA A 490 6.08 -24.76 19.58
C ALA A 490 7.03 -24.28 18.46
N ILE A 491 7.17 -22.96 18.25
CA ILE A 491 8.18 -22.39 17.35
C ILE A 491 9.59 -22.81 17.79
N ASP A 492 9.84 -22.86 19.10
CA ASP A 492 11.16 -23.17 19.63
C ASP A 492 11.62 -24.60 19.31
N GLU A 493 10.70 -25.55 19.51
CA GLU A 493 10.90 -26.96 19.19
C GLU A 493 11.00 -27.17 17.67
N PHE A 494 10.12 -26.53 16.90
CA PHE A 494 10.15 -26.59 15.45
C PHE A 494 11.49 -26.10 14.88
N ILE A 495 12.00 -24.96 15.35
CA ILE A 495 13.29 -24.42 14.91
C ILE A 495 14.45 -25.34 15.28
N SER A 496 14.45 -25.88 16.51
CA SER A 496 15.49 -26.80 16.97
C SER A 496 15.63 -28.02 16.05
N ASN A 497 14.51 -28.49 15.49
CA ASN A 497 14.45 -29.61 14.55
C ASN A 497 14.70 -29.20 13.09
N ALA A 498 14.58 -27.91 12.73
CA ALA A 498 14.63 -27.41 11.36
C ALA A 498 16.04 -26.95 10.90
N LEU A 499 17.04 -26.94 11.79
CA LEU A 499 18.39 -26.50 11.45
C LEU A 499 19.06 -27.46 10.44
N THR A 500 19.37 -26.95 9.25
CA THR A 500 20.16 -27.64 8.22
C THR A 500 21.65 -27.31 8.35
N PHE A 501 22.51 -27.95 7.55
CA PHE A 501 23.95 -27.63 7.49
C PHE A 501 24.23 -26.15 7.19
N ASP A 502 23.37 -25.51 6.39
CA ASP A 502 23.49 -24.10 6.02
C ASP A 502 22.85 -23.13 7.05
N GLY A 503 22.33 -23.66 8.16
CA GLY A 503 21.81 -22.88 9.29
C GLY A 503 20.37 -22.35 9.14
N TYR A 504 19.69 -22.65 8.02
CA TYR A 504 18.28 -22.32 7.81
C TYR A 504 17.55 -23.35 6.93
N LYS A 505 16.24 -23.46 7.11
CA LYS A 505 15.34 -24.23 6.26
C LYS A 505 14.77 -23.37 5.14
N VAL A 506 14.90 -23.87 3.92
CA VAL A 506 14.33 -23.25 2.71
C VAL A 506 12.92 -23.78 2.47
N VAL A 507 11.96 -22.86 2.34
CA VAL A 507 10.55 -23.12 2.07
C VAL A 507 10.23 -22.62 0.67
N LYS A 508 9.72 -23.50 -0.19
CA LYS A 508 9.35 -23.17 -1.57
C LYS A 508 7.89 -22.75 -1.69
N LEU A 509 7.47 -22.25 -2.83
CA LEU A 509 6.04 -22.10 -3.12
C LEU A 509 5.45 -23.44 -3.59
N SER A 510 4.26 -23.80 -3.10
CA SER A 510 3.43 -24.80 -3.77
C SER A 510 3.07 -24.33 -5.18
N LYS A 511 2.68 -25.25 -6.08
CA LYS A 511 2.33 -24.92 -7.46
C LYS A 511 1.17 -23.92 -7.50
N GLU A 512 0.17 -24.14 -6.66
CA GLU A 512 -1.02 -23.31 -6.54
C GLU A 512 -0.68 -21.93 -5.95
N ALA A 513 0.14 -21.87 -4.90
CA ALA A 513 0.61 -20.62 -4.33
C ALA A 513 1.40 -19.79 -5.34
N ASN A 514 2.27 -20.44 -6.13
CA ASN A 514 3.05 -19.77 -7.16
C ASN A 514 2.17 -19.11 -8.23
N VAL A 515 1.09 -19.78 -8.67
CA VAL A 515 0.10 -19.19 -9.59
C VAL A 515 -0.52 -17.92 -9.00
N LYS A 516 -0.93 -17.96 -7.72
CA LYS A 516 -1.51 -16.79 -7.03
C LYS A 516 -0.49 -15.66 -6.88
N PHE A 517 0.75 -15.98 -6.52
CA PHE A 517 1.84 -15.03 -6.39
C PHE A 517 2.17 -14.33 -7.71
N ASN A 518 2.25 -15.08 -8.82
CA ASN A 518 2.49 -14.49 -10.14
C ASN A 518 1.37 -13.56 -10.58
N ARG A 519 0.10 -13.93 -10.33
CA ARG A 519 -1.04 -13.04 -10.58
C ARG A 519 -0.99 -11.78 -9.70
N PHE A 520 -0.56 -11.91 -8.45
CA PHE A 520 -0.35 -10.76 -7.57
C PHE A 520 0.73 -9.82 -8.11
N LYS A 521 1.91 -10.33 -8.53
CA LYS A 521 2.97 -9.54 -9.15
C LYS A 521 2.49 -8.80 -10.40
N GLN A 522 1.77 -9.49 -11.30
CA GLN A 522 1.19 -8.87 -12.49
C GLN A 522 0.28 -7.71 -12.12
N LYS A 523 -0.61 -7.91 -11.13
CA LYS A 523 -1.52 -6.84 -10.71
C LYS A 523 -0.82 -5.68 -10.03
N LEU A 524 0.22 -5.95 -9.25
CA LEU A 524 1.04 -4.93 -8.62
C LEU A 524 1.75 -4.05 -9.67
N ASN A 525 2.27 -4.67 -10.73
CA ASN A 525 2.87 -3.96 -11.87
C ASN A 525 1.84 -3.11 -12.63
N GLU A 526 0.60 -3.60 -12.79
CA GLU A 526 -0.48 -2.79 -13.38
C GLU A 526 -0.81 -1.56 -12.53
N VAL A 527 -0.91 -1.71 -11.21
CA VAL A 527 -1.22 -0.59 -10.28
C VAL A 527 -0.11 0.46 -10.33
N GLN A 528 1.16 0.04 -10.34
CA GLN A 528 2.30 0.97 -10.46
C GLN A 528 2.28 1.79 -11.76
N LYS A 529 1.71 1.24 -12.85
CA LYS A 529 1.63 1.93 -14.15
C LYS A 529 0.35 2.77 -14.34
N LYS A 530 -0.76 2.37 -13.71
CA LYS A 530 -2.10 2.95 -13.97
C LYS A 530 -2.45 4.09 -13.02
N ASP A 531 -2.09 3.96 -11.75
CA ASP A 531 -2.34 4.99 -10.77
C ASP A 531 -1.22 6.02 -10.92
N ASN A 532 -1.57 7.30 -11.06
CA ASN A 532 -0.60 8.40 -11.13
C ASN A 532 0.04 8.64 -9.75
N LEU A 533 0.67 7.58 -9.20
CA LEU A 533 1.23 7.51 -7.86
C LEU A 533 2.51 8.35 -7.80
N ASN A 534 2.72 9.02 -6.67
CA ASN A 534 4.00 9.65 -6.38
C ASN A 534 5.13 8.62 -6.23
N GLU A 535 6.38 9.06 -6.43
CA GLU A 535 7.58 8.19 -6.41
C GLU A 535 7.73 7.41 -5.10
N LEU A 536 7.43 8.04 -3.96
CA LEU A 536 7.47 7.38 -2.66
C LEU A 536 6.52 6.18 -2.62
N MET A 537 5.29 6.33 -3.10
CA MET A 537 4.32 5.24 -3.16
C MET A 537 4.76 4.16 -4.16
N GLN A 538 5.30 4.52 -5.33
CA GLN A 538 5.85 3.55 -6.28
C GLN A 538 6.96 2.69 -5.66
N SER A 539 7.92 3.32 -4.97
CA SER A 539 9.00 2.64 -4.23
C SER A 539 8.48 1.74 -3.11
N HIS A 540 7.38 2.14 -2.44
CA HIS A 540 6.73 1.31 -1.44
C HIS A 540 6.13 0.05 -2.08
N LEU A 541 5.42 0.21 -3.19
CA LEU A 541 4.81 -0.92 -3.91
C LEU A 541 5.84 -1.86 -4.50
N TYR A 542 7.02 -1.40 -4.90
CA TYR A 542 8.06 -2.29 -5.40
C TYR A 542 8.48 -3.35 -4.36
N LYS A 543 8.58 -2.94 -3.09
CA LYS A 543 8.93 -3.84 -1.97
C LYS A 543 7.84 -4.85 -1.63
N ASN A 544 6.58 -4.59 -2.01
CA ASN A 544 5.44 -5.46 -1.69
C ASN A 544 5.53 -6.87 -2.29
N THR A 545 6.31 -7.05 -3.37
CA THR A 545 6.59 -8.39 -3.92
C THR A 545 7.32 -9.29 -2.92
N GLY A 546 8.25 -8.74 -2.14
CA GLY A 546 8.90 -9.49 -1.08
C GLY A 546 8.00 -9.62 0.15
N THR A 547 7.32 -8.54 0.53
CA THR A 547 6.44 -8.49 1.71
C THR A 547 5.37 -9.58 1.69
N VAL A 548 4.70 -9.81 0.56
CA VAL A 548 3.67 -10.85 0.47
C VAL A 548 4.21 -12.24 0.79
N LEU A 549 5.47 -12.53 0.42
CA LEU A 549 6.13 -13.81 0.69
C LEU A 549 6.53 -13.94 2.16
N LYS A 550 7.03 -12.86 2.76
CA LYS A 550 7.35 -12.79 4.19
C LYS A 550 6.10 -13.07 5.04
N ILE A 551 4.98 -12.41 4.72
CA ILE A 551 3.69 -12.62 5.39
C ILE A 551 3.15 -14.02 5.14
N ALA A 552 3.22 -14.53 3.90
CA ALA A 552 2.77 -15.87 3.58
C ALA A 552 3.53 -16.95 4.35
N LEU A 553 4.85 -16.77 4.58
CA LEU A 553 5.65 -17.69 5.39
C LEU A 553 5.23 -17.67 6.87
N VAL A 554 4.98 -16.48 7.43
CA VAL A 554 4.44 -16.34 8.80
C VAL A 554 3.09 -17.04 8.92
N TYR A 555 2.20 -16.86 7.94
CA TYR A 555 0.89 -17.51 7.97
C TYR A 555 0.96 -19.02 7.74
N GLU A 556 1.89 -19.51 6.92
CA GLU A 556 2.13 -20.95 6.75
C GLU A 556 2.57 -21.58 8.08
N LEU A 557 3.47 -20.93 8.82
CA LEU A 557 3.89 -21.39 10.15
C LEU A 557 2.69 -21.52 11.11
N VAL A 558 1.84 -20.49 11.16
CA VAL A 558 0.65 -20.49 12.03
C VAL A 558 -0.36 -21.56 11.59
N LEU A 559 -0.53 -21.79 10.28
CA LEU A 559 -1.44 -22.82 9.75
C LEU A 559 -1.00 -24.26 10.06
N ASN A 560 0.31 -24.48 10.23
CA ASN A 560 0.86 -25.79 10.56
C ASN A 560 0.92 -26.05 12.07
N TYR A 561 0.47 -25.11 12.90
CA TYR A 561 0.33 -25.33 14.34
C TYR A 561 -0.93 -26.13 14.66
N ASP A 562 -0.75 -27.21 15.43
CA ASP A 562 -1.80 -28.05 15.96
C ASP A 562 -1.97 -27.77 17.46
N ASP A 563 -3.13 -27.26 17.85
CA ASP A 563 -3.41 -26.87 19.24
C ASP A 563 -3.56 -28.10 20.15
N ASP A 564 -3.91 -29.27 19.64
CA ASP A 564 -4.05 -30.49 20.46
C ASP A 564 -2.69 -31.13 20.70
N GLU A 565 -1.87 -31.25 19.66
CA GLU A 565 -0.50 -31.78 19.74
C GLU A 565 0.48 -30.76 20.34
N LYS A 566 0.08 -29.48 20.44
CA LYS A 566 0.93 -28.36 20.90
C LYS A 566 2.22 -28.23 20.10
N ALA A 567 2.21 -28.65 18.84
CA ALA A 567 3.37 -28.75 17.97
C ALA A 567 3.11 -28.09 16.60
N ILE A 568 4.17 -27.70 15.92
CA ILE A 568 4.10 -27.23 14.53
C ILE A 568 4.53 -28.38 13.62
N LYS A 569 3.64 -28.80 12.73
CA LYS A 569 3.91 -29.86 11.74
C LYS A 569 4.98 -29.38 10.75
N ASP A 570 5.85 -30.29 10.34
CA ASP A 570 6.91 -29.94 9.39
C ASP A 570 6.34 -29.58 8.01
N PHE A 571 6.85 -28.50 7.41
CA PHE A 571 6.42 -28.06 6.07
C PHE A 571 7.61 -27.60 5.22
N SER A 572 7.60 -27.92 3.93
CA SER A 572 8.64 -27.47 2.97
C SER A 572 8.09 -26.51 1.91
N LYS A 573 6.78 -26.22 1.94
CA LYS A 573 6.11 -25.39 0.95
C LYS A 573 5.11 -24.42 1.59
N ILE A 574 5.01 -23.21 1.05
CA ILE A 574 3.90 -22.28 1.30
C ILE A 574 2.68 -22.77 0.52
N SER A 575 1.59 -23.02 1.24
CA SER A 575 0.31 -23.46 0.70
C SER A 575 -0.42 -22.36 -0.05
N SER A 576 -1.38 -22.73 -0.90
CA SER A 576 -2.26 -21.75 -1.53
C SER A 576 -3.08 -20.95 -0.51
N LYS A 577 -3.41 -21.55 0.65
CA LYS A 577 -4.22 -20.90 1.69
C LYS A 577 -3.45 -19.76 2.34
N ALA A 578 -2.21 -20.00 2.77
CA ALA A 578 -1.33 -18.96 3.31
C ALA A 578 -1.10 -17.82 2.32
N MET A 579 -0.89 -18.15 1.05
CA MET A 579 -0.69 -17.14 0.00
C MET A 579 -1.94 -16.27 -0.23
N VAL A 580 -3.14 -16.85 -0.18
CA VAL A 580 -4.40 -16.09 -0.33
C VAL A 580 -4.59 -15.13 0.85
N TYR A 581 -4.32 -15.59 2.08
CA TYR A 581 -4.32 -14.73 3.27
C TYR A 581 -3.36 -13.56 3.08
N ALA A 582 -2.09 -13.84 2.74
CA ALA A 582 -1.08 -12.79 2.53
C ALA A 582 -1.48 -11.78 1.45
N ILE A 583 -2.04 -12.23 0.31
CA ILE A 583 -2.51 -11.32 -0.75
C ILE A 583 -3.65 -10.42 -0.26
N LYS A 584 -4.59 -10.94 0.55
CA LYS A 584 -5.66 -10.13 1.15
C LYS A 584 -5.10 -9.12 2.15
N THR A 585 -4.13 -9.52 2.98
CA THR A 585 -3.38 -8.61 3.87
C THR A 585 -2.67 -7.51 3.09
N MET A 586 -2.06 -7.81 1.93
CA MET A 586 -1.41 -6.79 1.10
C MET A 586 -2.40 -5.77 0.55
N ARG A 587 -3.64 -6.14 0.25
CA ARG A 587 -4.69 -5.19 -0.17
C ARG A 587 -5.10 -4.26 0.97
N TYR A 588 -5.15 -4.79 2.18
CA TYR A 588 -5.36 -4.02 3.40
C TYR A 588 -4.21 -3.02 3.63
N LEU A 589 -2.95 -3.48 3.65
CA LEU A 589 -1.76 -2.63 3.80
C LEU A 589 -1.62 -1.59 2.69
N TYR A 590 -2.02 -1.92 1.46
CA TYR A 590 -2.06 -0.95 0.36
C TYR A 590 -2.98 0.23 0.68
N SER A 591 -4.16 -0.01 1.26
CA SER A 591 -5.08 1.08 1.61
C SER A 591 -4.55 1.98 2.73
N HIS A 592 -3.81 1.40 3.70
CA HIS A 592 -3.17 2.15 4.80
C HIS A 592 -1.97 2.96 4.29
N SER A 593 -1.10 2.36 3.48
CA SER A 593 0.02 3.09 2.87
C SER A 593 -0.45 4.17 1.91
N LYS A 594 -1.53 3.95 1.16
CA LYS A 594 -2.13 4.96 0.28
C LYS A 594 -2.66 6.15 1.06
N SER A 595 -3.36 5.93 2.17
CA SER A 595 -3.85 7.04 3.01
C SER A 595 -2.73 7.87 3.65
N ILE A 596 -1.52 7.30 3.80
CA ILE A 596 -0.37 7.99 4.39
C ILE A 596 0.50 8.64 3.31
N PHE A 597 0.94 7.87 2.31
CA PHE A 597 1.92 8.30 1.31
C PHE A 597 1.28 9.01 0.12
N ASP A 598 0.05 8.69 -0.26
CA ASP A 598 -0.63 9.27 -1.43
C ASP A 598 -1.61 10.39 -1.06
N ASN A 599 -1.32 11.09 0.05
CA ASN A 599 -2.16 12.12 0.63
C ASN A 599 -2.22 13.44 -0.18
N ALA A 600 -1.78 13.49 -1.44
CA ALA A 600 -1.71 14.75 -2.20
C ALA A 600 -3.09 15.40 -2.38
N GLU A 601 -4.14 14.61 -2.66
CA GLU A 601 -5.52 15.12 -2.69
C GLU A 601 -6.00 15.54 -1.30
N SER A 602 -5.55 14.89 -0.22
CA SER A 602 -5.95 15.21 1.16
C SER A 602 -5.15 16.37 1.78
N ASP A 603 -3.94 16.65 1.30
CA ASP A 603 -3.19 17.87 1.64
C ASP A 603 -3.79 19.09 0.94
N VAL A 604 -4.23 18.93 -0.33
CA VAL A 604 -5.02 19.97 -1.03
C VAL A 604 -6.42 20.10 -0.42
N HIS A 605 -7.07 18.99 -0.03
CA HIS A 605 -8.38 19.00 0.62
C HIS A 605 -8.31 19.63 2.01
N GLY A 606 -7.33 19.27 2.84
CA GLY A 606 -7.10 19.89 4.15
C GLY A 606 -6.73 21.37 4.04
N GLY A 607 -5.88 21.72 3.08
CA GLY A 607 -5.63 23.12 2.72
C GLY A 607 -6.91 23.84 2.27
N ALA A 608 -7.79 23.14 1.56
CA ALA A 608 -9.08 23.67 1.13
C ALA A 608 -10.08 23.82 2.28
N VAL A 609 -10.13 22.90 3.26
CA VAL A 609 -10.92 23.09 4.50
C VAL A 609 -10.44 24.34 5.23
N ASP A 610 -9.13 24.46 5.44
CA ASP A 610 -8.52 25.63 6.08
C ASP A 610 -8.81 26.93 5.31
N LEU A 611 -8.70 26.88 3.97
CA LEU A 611 -8.97 28.02 3.11
C LEU A 611 -10.46 28.41 3.16
N LEU A 612 -11.38 27.44 3.04
CA LEU A 612 -12.83 27.66 3.12
C LEU A 612 -13.21 28.32 4.44
N ASN A 613 -12.71 27.81 5.57
CA ASN A 613 -12.92 28.40 6.88
C ASN A 613 -12.45 29.86 6.95
N ARG A 614 -11.32 30.18 6.33
CA ARG A 614 -10.79 31.56 6.31
C ARG A 614 -11.52 32.46 5.32
N LEU A 615 -11.96 31.92 4.18
CA LEU A 615 -12.78 32.64 3.19
C LEU A 615 -14.12 33.09 3.77
N THR A 616 -14.65 32.39 4.78
CA THR A 616 -15.85 32.87 5.51
C THR A 616 -15.64 34.25 6.15
N ASN A 617 -14.42 34.64 6.47
CA ASN A 617 -14.13 35.94 7.09
C ASN A 617 -13.93 37.07 6.07
N LEU A 618 -14.02 36.76 4.77
CA LEU A 618 -13.90 37.76 3.70
C LEU A 618 -15.27 38.29 3.29
N ASP A 619 -15.28 39.47 2.65
CA ASP A 619 -16.49 40.04 2.09
C ASP A 619 -16.84 39.27 0.80
N PRO A 620 -17.98 38.56 0.75
CA PRO A 620 -18.36 37.81 -0.45
C PRO A 620 -18.73 38.72 -1.64
N ASN A 621 -18.95 40.02 -1.42
CA ASN A 621 -19.24 40.97 -2.50
C ASN A 621 -17.98 41.46 -3.22
N ILE A 622 -16.80 41.11 -2.71
CA ILE A 622 -15.51 41.51 -3.27
C ILE A 622 -14.87 40.29 -3.96
N ALA A 623 -14.41 40.49 -5.20
CA ALA A 623 -13.60 39.50 -5.90
C ALA A 623 -12.12 39.65 -5.53
N TYR A 624 -11.45 38.54 -5.25
CA TYR A 624 -10.05 38.52 -4.81
C TYR A 624 -9.16 37.78 -5.81
N THR A 625 -7.93 38.23 -5.99
CA THR A 625 -6.88 37.48 -6.68
C THR A 625 -6.23 36.46 -5.75
N ALA A 626 -5.63 35.41 -6.32
CA ALA A 626 -4.85 34.45 -5.54
C ALA A 626 -3.69 35.12 -4.77
N SER A 627 -3.09 36.18 -5.34
CA SER A 627 -2.03 36.95 -4.69
C SER A 627 -2.53 37.77 -3.49
N GLU A 628 -3.71 38.39 -3.58
CA GLU A 628 -4.29 39.13 -2.46
C GLU A 628 -4.67 38.18 -1.31
N ILE A 629 -5.08 36.96 -1.63
CA ILE A 629 -5.33 35.91 -0.62
C ILE A 629 -4.01 35.43 -0.01
N SER A 630 -2.96 35.19 -0.82
CA SER A 630 -1.67 34.69 -0.33
C SER A 630 -0.94 35.69 0.57
N GLN A 631 -1.04 36.98 0.28
CA GLN A 631 -0.43 38.07 1.06
C GLN A 631 -0.92 38.15 2.51
N ARG A 632 -2.06 37.53 2.83
CA ARG A 632 -2.60 37.44 4.21
C ARG A 632 -1.79 36.50 5.10
N ASP A 633 -0.79 35.82 4.55
CA ASP A 633 0.20 35.00 5.25
C ASP A 633 -0.42 33.98 6.21
N TRP A 634 -1.47 33.32 5.71
CA TRP A 634 -2.19 32.32 6.45
C TRP A 634 -1.34 31.07 6.68
N LYS A 635 -1.29 30.60 7.94
CA LYS A 635 -0.64 29.33 8.34
C LYS A 635 -1.10 28.21 7.39
N GLY A 636 -0.15 27.52 6.76
CA GLY A 636 -0.40 26.50 5.74
C GLY A 636 -0.16 26.96 4.30
N PHE A 637 -0.23 28.28 4.02
CA PHE A 637 -0.01 28.86 2.69
C PHE A 637 1.25 29.73 2.59
N LYS A 638 1.75 30.35 3.68
CA LYS A 638 3.06 31.04 3.75
C LYS A 638 3.39 31.96 2.54
N ARG A 639 2.42 32.75 2.05
CA ARG A 639 2.54 33.59 0.84
C ARG A 639 2.79 32.86 -0.49
N ASP A 640 2.57 31.55 -0.53
CA ASP A 640 2.63 30.76 -1.77
C ASP A 640 1.36 30.97 -2.62
N THR A 641 1.44 31.88 -3.59
CA THR A 641 0.35 32.18 -4.52
C THR A 641 -0.05 30.97 -5.37
N SER A 642 0.91 30.12 -5.75
CA SER A 642 0.64 28.92 -6.57
C SER A 642 -0.20 27.93 -5.78
N LYS A 643 0.15 27.69 -4.51
CA LYS A 643 -0.62 26.81 -3.61
C LYS A 643 -2.03 27.33 -3.35
N VAL A 644 -2.18 28.65 -3.15
CA VAL A 644 -3.50 29.28 -3.01
C VAL A 644 -4.32 29.09 -4.30
N GLU A 645 -3.75 29.32 -5.48
CA GLU A 645 -4.44 29.15 -6.75
C GLU A 645 -4.87 27.69 -6.99
N GLN A 646 -4.00 26.72 -6.69
CA GLN A 646 -4.34 25.30 -6.75
C GLN A 646 -5.51 24.94 -5.83
N THR A 647 -5.51 25.48 -4.61
CA THR A 647 -6.56 25.23 -3.63
C THR A 647 -7.89 25.88 -4.04
N LEU A 648 -7.86 27.09 -4.60
CA LEU A 648 -9.04 27.77 -5.15
C LEU A 648 -9.66 26.99 -6.32
N LYS A 649 -8.82 26.51 -7.25
CA LYS A 649 -9.25 25.62 -8.34
C LYS A 649 -9.89 24.33 -7.81
N TYR A 650 -9.35 23.78 -6.72
CA TYR A 650 -9.91 22.59 -6.09
C TYR A 650 -11.30 22.84 -5.52
N ILE A 651 -11.50 23.91 -4.72
CA ILE A 651 -12.81 24.22 -4.11
C ILE A 651 -13.84 24.78 -5.10
N GLU A 652 -13.40 25.30 -6.25
CA GLU A 652 -14.29 25.64 -7.38
C GLU A 652 -15.03 24.40 -7.87
N ASN A 653 -14.41 23.21 -7.84
CA ASN A 653 -15.07 21.96 -8.24
C ASN A 653 -16.24 21.55 -7.36
N PHE A 654 -16.43 22.23 -6.22
CA PHE A 654 -17.53 22.01 -5.30
C PHE A 654 -18.49 23.20 -5.25
N GLY A 655 -18.24 24.28 -6.00
CA GLY A 655 -19.12 25.44 -6.09
C GLY A 655 -18.98 26.46 -4.96
N TYR A 656 -17.94 26.39 -4.13
CA TYR A 656 -17.73 27.34 -3.03
C TYR A 656 -17.08 28.66 -3.47
N VAL A 657 -16.39 28.64 -4.60
CA VAL A 657 -15.84 29.83 -5.26
C VAL A 657 -16.09 29.74 -6.76
N LYS A 658 -16.00 30.88 -7.43
CA LYS A 658 -16.12 31.00 -8.88
C LYS A 658 -14.98 31.85 -9.41
N SER A 659 -14.24 31.35 -10.38
CA SER A 659 -13.24 32.15 -11.09
C SER A 659 -13.88 33.00 -12.20
N GLU A 660 -13.27 34.15 -12.45
CA GLU A 660 -13.54 35.01 -13.59
C GLU A 660 -12.19 35.44 -14.19
N LYS A 661 -12.03 35.20 -15.49
CA LYS A 661 -10.80 35.53 -16.20
C LYS A 661 -10.93 36.95 -16.78
N LEU A 662 -10.20 37.90 -16.20
CA LEU A 662 -10.04 39.25 -16.74
C LEU A 662 -8.80 39.31 -17.64
N PRO A 663 -8.66 40.31 -18.53
CA PRO A 663 -7.57 40.36 -19.51
C PRO A 663 -6.14 40.22 -18.96
N LYS A 664 -5.91 40.60 -17.70
CA LYS A 664 -4.58 40.57 -17.06
C LYS A 664 -4.49 39.70 -15.80
N LYS A 665 -5.61 39.19 -15.29
CA LYS A 665 -5.66 38.47 -14.00
C LYS A 665 -6.89 37.59 -13.89
N THR A 666 -6.77 36.52 -13.11
CA THR A 666 -7.93 35.74 -12.66
C THR A 666 -8.36 36.26 -11.29
N VAL A 667 -9.64 36.59 -11.17
CA VAL A 667 -10.27 36.93 -9.88
C VAL A 667 -11.20 35.80 -9.45
N TRP A 668 -11.39 35.69 -8.14
CA TRP A 668 -12.17 34.64 -7.49
C TRP A 668 -13.27 35.29 -6.68
N HIS A 669 -14.51 34.93 -7.00
CA HIS A 669 -15.71 35.29 -6.27
C HIS A 669 -15.99 34.22 -5.22
N ILE A 670 -16.42 34.63 -4.03
CA ILE A 670 -16.73 33.73 -2.92
C ILE A 670 -18.24 33.52 -2.87
N HIS A 671 -18.69 32.28 -2.65
CA HIS A 671 -20.13 32.01 -2.54
C HIS A 671 -20.78 32.86 -1.43
N PRO A 672 -21.82 33.67 -1.69
CA PRO A 672 -22.40 34.61 -0.71
C PRO A 672 -22.90 33.96 0.57
N LEU A 673 -23.39 32.72 0.46
CA LEU A 673 -23.87 31.93 1.59
C LEU A 673 -22.81 30.98 2.17
N LEU A 674 -21.51 31.17 1.88
CA LEU A 674 -20.44 30.26 2.32
C LEU A 674 -20.51 29.96 3.83
N LYS A 675 -20.75 30.98 4.67
CA LYS A 675 -20.93 30.85 6.14
C LYS A 675 -22.07 29.92 6.54
N VAL A 676 -23.15 29.89 5.75
CA VAL A 676 -24.35 29.10 6.03
C VAL A 676 -24.16 27.67 5.56
N VAL A 677 -23.53 27.50 4.39
CA VAL A 677 -23.32 26.19 3.77
C VAL A 677 -22.29 25.34 4.52
N LEU A 678 -21.25 25.94 5.11
CA LEU A 678 -20.20 25.20 5.85
C LEU A 678 -20.61 24.75 7.26
N LYS A 679 -21.76 25.17 7.80
CA LYS A 679 -22.20 24.87 9.17
C LYS A 679 -22.90 23.49 9.34
N PHE A 680 -22.60 22.52 8.48
CA PHE A 680 -23.21 21.18 8.52
C PHE A 680 -22.21 20.07 8.80
#